data_AF-A0A0L6JNT7-F1
#
_entry.id   AF-A0A0L6JNT7-F1
#
_cell.length_a   1.000
_cell.length_b   1.000
_cell.length_c   1.000
_cell.angle_alpha   90.00
_cell.angle_beta   90.00
_cell.angle_gamma   90.00
#
_symmetry.space_group_name_H-M   'P 1'
#
loop_
_entity.id
_entity.type
_entity.pdbx_description
1 polymer ?
#
loop_
_entity_poly.entity_id
_entity_poly.type
_entity_poly.pdbx_seq_one_letter_code
_entity_poly.pdbx_strand_id
1 'polypeptide(L)'
;MTIGISFLISRGVVAWLADLGLNVSSFTETFLIAVLFGAGTDYCLLIISRFREEISQGKDKVEALKCSIPSTGEAIISSAGTVIIGFSMMFFANFGLYKTTGPSVAIGVAITLLAVMTLTPSIVSVLGERIFWPAHPSRVHEIKKQSTFWHKLSILVTGKPGRFIVVCLIVFIPFIVSVKYLDRSFDQLNELPASADCVKGFKVMSEHFGQGDILPVKVVIKSDKDIWDNRSLQVVEQISDNLSKIDNVAKVRSATRPDGNKRNELTVSYFLNSVSKEMDNSQKSDDTKNSLGKLEELGKMADDMSGKGDFGKLVDATGQTIQGISHVNDGLESLGEGTNGAVNGLTGISGGLVKLTSGVDNTVQGIEKVNAALGNAAKSLEGMAKDKPEIIQDINYQTALGTVKGVSDNMGKISVGLKDIKKGMSASSAGISSAKDGLSKVSEGLNKSSSALNQVQVALEQIKDGQKLAQDEITNAMNSLKDAFSSLSNSKVDLNKLTQGLDKIKLYADEYYAAHKDSDSTFFIPANAEEIDPAFKDLKNAMNQYISEDSKGMVIDVVLSIPPYKIEALDTSKVIKRVAEETLKKSYLDGSEMHVGGISATFDHVRDITADDFVKLMLFVLIGIFVVLCLLLRSVIAPIYLLLTIVISYATTMGVSYVVFQLIMGYEGLSWSTTFFAFCLLVALGVDYNIFLISRVKEEYKPGDVTGGVARALASTGGIITSCGIIMAGTFGALLASPIKPLFEIGFAAVIGLLMDTFIVRTLFVPAIAVKVGELNWWPGRKVKILPRDE
;
A
#
# COMPACT_ATOMS: atom_id res chain seq x y z
N MET A 1 33.34 19.63 -18.63
CA MET A 1 32.94 19.99 -20.02
C MET A 1 32.09 18.91 -20.66
N THR A 2 32.62 17.68 -20.85
CA THR A 2 31.88 16.56 -21.46
C THR A 2 30.48 16.37 -20.88
N ILE A 3 30.38 16.30 -19.55
CA ILE A 3 29.11 16.06 -18.85
C ILE A 3 28.14 17.23 -19.01
N GLY A 4 28.62 18.47 -18.90
CA GLY A 4 27.77 19.65 -19.08
C GLY A 4 27.17 19.73 -20.48
N ILE A 5 27.95 19.39 -21.52
CA ILE A 5 27.44 19.32 -22.90
C ILE A 5 26.45 18.15 -23.04
N SER A 6 26.80 16.97 -22.52
CA SER A 6 25.92 15.81 -22.53
C SER A 6 24.57 16.10 -21.85
N PHE A 7 24.59 16.79 -20.71
CA PHE A 7 23.41 17.22 -19.98
C PHE A 7 22.51 18.11 -20.84
N LEU A 8 23.07 19.13 -21.50
CA LEU A 8 22.30 20.03 -22.37
C LEU A 8 21.67 19.28 -23.56
N ILE A 9 22.43 18.37 -24.19
CA ILE A 9 21.91 17.53 -25.28
C ILE A 9 20.80 16.61 -24.75
N SER A 10 21.03 15.95 -23.61
CA SER A 10 20.07 15.05 -22.98
C SER A 10 18.77 15.76 -22.64
N ARG A 11 18.85 16.96 -22.06
CA ARG A 11 17.68 17.80 -21.77
C ARG A 11 16.91 18.15 -23.04
N GLY A 12 17.60 18.52 -24.12
CA GLY A 12 16.97 18.82 -25.41
C GLY A 12 16.30 17.59 -26.05
N VAL A 13 16.95 16.42 -26.02
CA VAL A 13 16.39 15.17 -26.55
C VAL A 13 15.18 14.71 -25.74
N VAL A 14 15.24 14.79 -24.41
CA VAL A 14 14.10 14.45 -23.54
C VAL A 14 12.93 15.40 -23.77
N ALA A 15 13.18 16.70 -23.95
CA ALA A 15 12.14 17.66 -24.30
C ALA A 15 11.50 17.34 -25.66
N TRP A 16 12.31 17.02 -26.68
CA TRP A 16 11.80 16.62 -27.99
C TRP A 16 10.96 15.33 -27.95
N LEU A 17 11.37 14.34 -27.15
CA LEU A 17 10.57 13.15 -26.92
C LEU A 17 9.28 13.45 -26.15
N ALA A 18 9.29 14.50 -25.32
CA ALA A 18 8.09 14.92 -24.62
C ALA A 18 7.01 15.43 -25.56
N ASP A 19 7.40 16.19 -26.59
CA ASP A 19 6.49 16.62 -27.65
C ASP A 19 5.92 15.43 -28.45
N LEU A 20 6.63 14.29 -28.48
CA LEU A 20 6.17 13.04 -29.10
C LEU A 20 5.30 12.16 -28.19
N GLY A 21 4.96 12.63 -26.99
CA GLY A 21 4.06 11.94 -26.04
C GLY A 21 4.76 11.31 -24.84
N LEU A 22 6.06 11.54 -24.63
CA LEU A 22 6.74 11.16 -23.39
C LEU A 22 6.40 12.18 -22.28
N ASN A 23 5.57 11.80 -21.32
CA ASN A 23 5.33 12.68 -20.18
C ASN A 23 6.64 12.92 -19.41
N VAL A 24 6.90 14.15 -18.94
CA VAL A 24 8.10 14.50 -18.16
C VAL A 24 7.66 15.07 -16.81
N SER A 25 8.19 14.49 -15.74
CA SER A 25 7.99 14.99 -14.37
C SER A 25 8.92 16.17 -14.06
N SER A 26 8.49 17.04 -13.13
CA SER A 26 9.33 18.07 -12.53
C SER A 26 10.59 17.53 -11.86
N PHE A 27 10.56 16.29 -11.36
CA PHE A 27 11.72 15.63 -10.76
C PHE A 27 12.74 15.14 -11.79
N THR A 28 12.33 14.91 -13.04
CA THR A 28 13.19 14.32 -14.06
C THR A 28 14.45 15.15 -14.29
N GLU A 29 14.35 16.48 -14.29
CA GLU A 29 15.51 17.35 -14.49
C GLU A 29 16.53 17.22 -13.34
N THR A 30 16.07 17.22 -12.09
CA THR A 30 16.95 17.09 -10.92
C THR A 30 17.69 15.76 -10.92
N PHE A 31 17.00 14.66 -11.25
CA PHE A 31 17.64 13.34 -11.36
C PHE A 31 18.60 13.25 -12.54
N LEU A 32 18.26 13.85 -13.68
CA LEU A 32 19.12 13.89 -14.84
C LEU A 32 20.43 14.63 -14.49
N ILE A 33 20.36 15.78 -13.81
CA ILE A 33 21.56 16.46 -13.30
C ILE A 33 22.34 15.54 -12.35
N ALA A 34 21.70 15.02 -11.30
CA ALA A 34 22.40 14.29 -10.26
C ALA A 34 23.09 13.01 -10.79
N VAL A 35 22.40 12.23 -11.63
CA VAL A 35 22.91 10.98 -12.19
C VAL A 35 23.98 11.24 -13.25
N LEU A 36 23.77 12.18 -14.18
CA LEU A 36 24.75 12.44 -15.24
C LEU A 36 26.04 13.04 -14.67
N PHE A 37 25.95 13.92 -13.67
CA PHE A 37 27.12 14.46 -13.01
C PHE A 37 27.81 13.45 -12.09
N GLY A 38 27.07 12.59 -11.39
CA GLY A 38 27.68 11.49 -10.62
C GLY A 38 28.37 10.48 -11.53
N ALA A 39 27.58 9.67 -12.24
CA ALA A 39 28.08 8.58 -13.06
C ALA A 39 28.99 9.06 -14.21
N GLY A 40 28.62 10.17 -14.87
CA GLY A 40 29.42 10.71 -15.98
C GLY A 40 30.79 11.22 -15.56
N THR A 41 30.94 11.73 -14.33
CA THR A 41 32.25 12.14 -13.79
C THR A 41 33.12 10.93 -13.57
N ASP A 42 32.57 9.87 -13.00
CA ASP A 42 33.31 8.62 -12.79
C ASP A 42 33.80 8.02 -14.10
N TYR A 43 32.95 7.99 -15.14
CA TYR A 43 33.35 7.47 -16.45
C TYR A 43 34.49 8.31 -17.06
N CYS A 44 34.46 9.63 -16.91
CA CYS A 44 35.56 10.50 -17.35
C CYS A 44 36.84 10.21 -16.56
N LEU A 45 36.74 10.06 -15.24
CA LEU A 45 37.89 9.80 -14.36
C LEU A 45 38.56 8.47 -14.66
N LEU A 46 37.79 7.43 -14.99
CA LEU A 46 38.35 6.13 -15.36
C LEU A 46 39.20 6.24 -16.63
N ILE A 47 38.71 6.92 -17.68
CA ILE A 47 39.47 7.14 -18.91
C ILE A 47 40.73 7.96 -18.62
N ILE A 48 40.59 9.05 -17.86
CA ILE A 48 41.71 9.95 -17.55
C ILE A 48 42.76 9.25 -16.67
N SER A 49 42.33 8.47 -15.67
CA SER A 49 43.22 7.70 -14.80
C SER A 49 44.00 6.66 -15.59
N ARG A 50 43.33 5.94 -16.50
CA ARG A 50 44.01 4.96 -17.35
C ARG A 50 44.97 5.64 -18.34
N PHE A 51 44.54 6.73 -18.95
CA PHE A 51 45.40 7.54 -19.82
C PHE A 51 46.64 8.06 -19.09
N ARG A 52 46.50 8.48 -17.82
CA ARG A 52 47.62 8.88 -16.96
C ARG A 52 48.60 7.73 -16.74
N GLU A 53 48.08 6.53 -16.48
CA GLU A 53 48.88 5.31 -16.28
C GLU A 53 49.69 4.99 -17.55
N GLU A 54 49.05 5.02 -18.72
CA GLU A 54 49.71 4.71 -20.00
C GLU A 54 50.75 5.78 -20.39
N ILE A 55 50.50 7.07 -20.13
CA ILE A 55 51.50 8.14 -20.31
C ILE A 55 52.68 7.98 -19.34
N SER A 56 52.42 7.56 -18.09
CA SER A 56 53.49 7.35 -17.10
C SER A 56 54.44 6.21 -17.49
N GLN A 57 53.98 5.29 -18.34
CA GLN A 57 54.81 4.22 -18.94
C GLN A 57 55.64 4.70 -20.14
N GLY A 58 55.59 5.99 -20.48
CA GLY A 58 56.37 6.60 -21.55
C GLY A 58 55.74 6.48 -22.95
N LYS A 59 54.46 6.11 -23.06
CA LYS A 59 53.76 6.02 -24.34
C LYS A 59 53.42 7.42 -24.88
N ASP A 60 53.43 7.58 -26.20
CA ASP A 60 52.96 8.81 -26.85
C ASP A 60 51.45 9.03 -26.57
N LYS A 61 50.98 10.28 -26.64
CA LYS A 61 49.58 10.65 -26.37
C LYS A 61 48.58 9.81 -27.16
N VAL A 62 48.84 9.57 -28.44
CA VAL A 62 47.90 8.82 -29.30
C VAL A 62 47.94 7.33 -28.96
N GLU A 63 49.14 6.80 -28.69
CA GLU A 63 49.34 5.40 -28.32
C GLU A 63 48.77 5.07 -26.93
N ALA A 64 48.96 5.97 -25.96
CA ALA A 64 48.38 5.89 -24.63
C ALA A 64 46.85 5.85 -24.70
N LEU A 65 46.23 6.68 -25.56
CA LEU A 65 44.78 6.69 -25.77
C LEU A 65 44.29 5.39 -26.41
N LYS A 66 44.98 4.89 -27.44
CA LYS A 66 44.67 3.60 -28.11
C LYS A 66 44.75 2.42 -27.15
N CYS A 67 45.66 2.44 -26.18
CA CYS A 67 45.74 1.41 -25.14
C CYS A 67 44.66 1.58 -24.05
N SER A 68 44.29 2.82 -23.73
CA SER A 68 43.37 3.12 -22.63
C SER A 68 41.90 2.80 -22.96
N ILE A 69 41.46 3.09 -24.18
CA ILE A 69 40.04 2.97 -24.58
C ILE A 69 39.53 1.52 -24.53
N PRO A 70 40.20 0.51 -25.13
CA PRO A 70 39.67 -0.86 -25.11
C PRO A 70 39.55 -1.44 -23.70
N SER A 71 40.53 -1.17 -22.84
CA SER A 71 40.55 -1.68 -21.46
C SER A 71 39.52 -0.99 -20.57
N THR A 72 39.35 0.32 -20.70
CA THR A 72 38.44 1.08 -19.81
C THR A 72 37.02 1.12 -20.37
N GLY A 73 36.88 1.10 -21.69
CA GLY A 73 35.62 1.22 -22.41
C GLY A 73 34.68 0.04 -22.15
N GLU A 74 35.20 -1.20 -22.09
CA GLU A 74 34.39 -2.37 -21.74
C GLU A 74 33.75 -2.20 -20.36
N ALA A 75 34.53 -1.72 -19.40
CA ALA A 75 34.05 -1.50 -18.04
C ALA A 75 33.06 -0.32 -17.95
N ILE A 76 33.29 0.78 -18.67
CA ILE A 76 32.37 1.94 -18.71
C ILE A 76 31.05 1.59 -19.40
N ILE A 77 31.07 0.86 -20.52
CA ILE A 77 29.85 0.43 -21.23
C ILE A 77 29.04 -0.52 -20.36
N SER A 78 29.71 -1.44 -19.68
CA SER A 78 29.11 -2.38 -18.74
C SER A 78 28.41 -1.66 -17.57
N SER A 79 29.14 -0.72 -16.95
CA SER A 79 28.68 0.18 -15.89
C SER A 79 27.44 0.97 -16.31
N ALA A 80 27.57 1.78 -17.37
CA ALA A 80 26.48 2.58 -17.91
C ALA A 80 25.29 1.72 -18.38
N GLY A 81 25.54 0.53 -18.93
CA GLY A 81 24.51 -0.42 -19.31
C GLY A 81 23.64 -0.86 -18.14
N THR A 82 24.21 -1.05 -16.95
CA THR A 82 23.44 -1.42 -15.76
C THR A 82 22.57 -0.26 -15.28
N VAL A 83 23.07 0.97 -15.32
CA VAL A 83 22.31 2.19 -14.99
C VAL A 83 21.17 2.39 -15.97
N ILE A 84 21.44 2.28 -17.28
CA ILE A 84 20.43 2.41 -18.35
C ILE A 84 19.31 1.39 -18.12
N ILE A 85 19.65 0.11 -17.93
CA ILE A 85 18.66 -0.95 -17.74
C ILE A 85 17.90 -0.76 -16.43
N GLY A 86 18.58 -0.41 -15.33
CA GLY A 86 17.95 -0.14 -14.04
C GLY A 86 16.89 0.96 -14.13
N PHE A 87 17.21 2.09 -14.76
CA PHE A 87 16.25 3.18 -14.95
C PHE A 87 15.19 2.87 -16.03
N SER A 88 15.53 2.12 -17.10
CA SER A 88 14.56 1.69 -18.12
C SER A 88 13.49 0.76 -17.54
N MET A 89 13.81 -0.09 -16.56
CA MET A 89 12.83 -0.98 -15.91
C MET A 89 11.70 -0.21 -15.21
N MET A 90 11.89 1.06 -14.89
CA MET A 90 10.83 1.91 -14.33
C MET A 90 9.70 2.19 -15.32
N PHE A 91 9.90 1.97 -16.62
CA PHE A 91 8.85 2.08 -17.63
C PHE A 91 7.64 1.16 -17.35
N PHE A 92 7.86 0.06 -16.64
CA PHE A 92 6.80 -0.87 -16.25
C PHE A 92 5.99 -0.42 -15.02
N ALA A 93 6.28 0.75 -14.45
CA ALA A 93 5.48 1.34 -13.40
C ALA A 93 4.10 1.77 -13.91
N ASN A 94 3.08 1.70 -13.05
CA ASN A 94 1.78 2.31 -13.29
C ASN A 94 1.78 3.79 -12.91
N PHE A 95 2.52 4.15 -11.86
CA PHE A 95 2.61 5.52 -11.37
C PHE A 95 3.38 6.41 -12.35
N GLY A 96 2.72 7.47 -12.82
CA GLY A 96 3.22 8.35 -13.88
C GLY A 96 4.60 8.93 -13.60
N LEU A 97 4.89 9.31 -12.35
CA LEU A 97 6.21 9.83 -11.95
C LEU A 97 7.34 8.83 -12.24
N TYR A 98 7.14 7.55 -11.92
CA TYR A 98 8.17 6.52 -12.09
C TYR A 98 8.30 6.13 -13.55
N LYS A 99 7.16 5.93 -14.22
CA LYS A 99 7.08 5.55 -15.63
C LYS A 99 7.77 6.54 -16.56
N THR A 100 7.76 7.83 -16.19
CA THR A 100 8.31 8.92 -16.99
C THR A 100 9.76 9.24 -16.66
N THR A 101 10.11 9.36 -15.38
CA THR A 101 11.46 9.75 -14.98
C THR A 101 12.51 8.72 -15.35
N GLY A 102 12.20 7.42 -15.25
CA GLY A 102 13.17 6.35 -15.54
C GLY A 102 13.72 6.38 -16.97
N PRO A 103 12.86 6.26 -18.00
CA PRO A 103 13.29 6.34 -19.41
C PRO A 103 14.07 7.62 -19.74
N SER A 104 13.65 8.78 -19.22
CA SER A 104 14.36 10.04 -19.43
C SER A 104 15.78 10.02 -18.88
N VAL A 105 15.97 9.49 -17.67
CA VAL A 105 17.31 9.35 -17.07
C VAL A 105 18.14 8.33 -17.84
N ALA A 106 17.56 7.19 -18.25
CA ALA A 106 18.24 6.19 -19.06
C ALA A 106 18.76 6.75 -20.40
N ILE A 107 17.94 7.56 -21.09
CA ILE A 107 18.34 8.26 -22.31
C ILE A 107 19.49 9.24 -22.03
N GLY A 108 19.40 10.00 -20.94
CA GLY A 108 20.48 10.92 -20.55
C GLY A 108 21.80 10.21 -20.24
N VAL A 109 21.75 9.04 -19.61
CA VAL A 109 22.92 8.21 -19.35
C VAL A 109 23.48 7.61 -20.65
N ALA A 110 22.62 7.18 -21.58
CA ALA A 110 23.05 6.68 -22.89
C ALA A 110 23.77 7.78 -23.72
N ILE A 111 23.24 9.00 -23.74
CA ILE A 111 23.89 10.16 -24.38
C ILE A 111 25.22 10.47 -23.68
N THR A 112 25.26 10.37 -22.35
CA THR A 112 26.49 10.57 -21.58
C THR A 112 27.53 9.51 -21.85
N LEU A 113 27.14 8.24 -22.00
CA LEU A 113 28.04 7.18 -22.42
C LEU A 113 28.65 7.47 -23.79
N LEU A 114 27.83 7.90 -24.77
CA LEU A 114 28.32 8.29 -26.09
C LEU A 114 29.28 9.48 -26.01
N ALA A 115 28.95 10.51 -25.23
CA ALA A 115 29.80 11.67 -25.03
C ALA A 115 31.12 11.30 -24.34
N VAL A 116 31.09 10.44 -23.33
CA VAL A 116 32.30 9.99 -22.64
C VAL A 116 33.17 9.12 -23.55
N MET A 117 32.59 8.28 -24.40
CA MET A 117 33.36 7.44 -25.32
C MET A 117 33.90 8.17 -26.54
N THR A 118 33.44 9.39 -26.82
CA THR A 118 33.84 10.17 -28.02
C THR A 118 34.52 11.49 -27.65
N LEU A 119 33.81 12.36 -26.95
CA LEU A 119 34.25 13.71 -26.61
C LEU A 119 35.35 13.72 -25.55
N THR A 120 35.27 12.86 -24.52
CA THR A 120 36.34 12.81 -23.50
C THR A 120 37.69 12.38 -24.10
N PRO A 121 37.82 11.27 -24.86
CA PRO A 121 39.05 10.93 -25.56
C PRO A 121 39.54 12.03 -26.50
N SER A 122 38.63 12.72 -27.19
CA SER A 122 38.98 13.84 -28.07
C SER A 122 39.63 14.98 -27.29
N ILE A 123 39.01 15.41 -26.17
CA ILE A 123 39.57 16.46 -25.29
C ILE A 123 40.91 16.03 -24.71
N VAL A 124 41.01 14.79 -24.22
CA VAL A 124 42.24 14.24 -23.63
C VAL A 124 43.37 14.18 -24.68
N SER A 125 43.06 13.82 -25.93
CA SER A 125 44.04 13.79 -27.02
C SER A 125 44.61 15.17 -27.36
N VAL A 126 43.77 16.21 -27.37
CA VAL A 126 44.17 17.60 -27.65
C VAL A 126 45.02 18.18 -26.52
N LEU A 127 44.62 17.95 -25.26
CA LEU A 127 45.34 18.48 -24.10
C LEU A 127 46.61 17.67 -23.79
N GLY A 128 46.60 16.36 -24.02
CA GLY A 128 47.71 15.45 -23.73
C GLY A 128 48.19 15.58 -22.28
N GLU A 129 49.51 15.67 -22.07
CA GLU A 129 50.14 15.83 -20.75
C GLU A 129 49.70 17.10 -19.99
N ARG A 130 49.14 18.12 -20.66
CA ARG A 130 48.70 19.37 -20.00
C ARG A 130 47.50 19.17 -19.09
N ILE A 131 46.73 18.10 -19.28
CA ILE A 131 45.57 17.79 -18.43
C ILE A 131 45.95 17.52 -16.96
N PHE A 132 47.22 17.19 -16.70
CA PHE A 132 47.72 16.89 -15.37
C PHE A 132 48.42 18.08 -14.69
N TRP A 133 48.48 19.24 -15.33
CA TRP A 133 49.05 20.44 -14.70
C TRP A 133 48.22 20.84 -13.47
N PRO A 134 48.83 21.16 -12.30
CA PRO A 134 50.25 21.40 -12.02
C PRO A 134 51.07 20.15 -11.62
N ALA A 135 50.44 19.00 -11.41
CA ALA A 135 51.09 17.76 -11.02
C ALA A 135 51.45 16.91 -12.26
N HIS A 136 52.52 17.29 -12.97
CA HIS A 136 53.00 16.51 -14.12
C HIS A 136 53.31 15.06 -13.70
N PRO A 137 52.81 14.03 -14.42
CA PRO A 137 53.26 12.67 -14.23
C PRO A 137 54.76 12.65 -14.53
N SER A 138 55.57 12.55 -13.49
CA SER A 138 57.01 12.55 -13.63
C SER A 138 57.38 11.36 -14.52
N ARG A 139 58.21 11.58 -15.57
CA ARG A 139 58.76 10.53 -16.46
C ARG A 139 59.73 9.57 -15.73
N VAL A 140 59.60 9.46 -14.43
CA VAL A 140 60.48 8.68 -13.57
C VAL A 140 59.71 7.46 -13.14
N HIS A 141 60.41 6.32 -13.21
CA HIS A 141 60.14 5.02 -12.61
C HIS A 141 59.63 5.10 -11.14
N GLU A 142 58.48 5.72 -10.87
CA GLU A 142 57.74 5.49 -9.63
C GLU A 142 57.15 4.08 -9.74
N ILE A 143 58.04 3.13 -9.50
CA ILE A 143 57.75 1.76 -9.09
C ILE A 143 56.55 1.83 -8.16
N LYS A 144 55.39 1.37 -8.64
CA LYS A 144 54.48 0.43 -7.96
C LYS A 144 54.39 0.58 -6.43
N LYS A 145 54.41 1.80 -5.87
CA LYS A 145 54.07 2.01 -4.46
C LYS A 145 52.56 1.93 -4.39
N GLN A 146 52.06 0.69 -4.47
CA GLN A 146 50.74 0.34 -3.98
C GLN A 146 50.62 1.00 -2.62
N SER A 147 49.58 1.80 -2.44
CA SER A 147 49.34 2.48 -1.17
C SER A 147 49.47 1.48 -0.03
N THR A 148 50.40 1.75 0.89
CA THR A 148 50.70 0.88 2.03
C THR A 148 49.44 0.59 2.85
N PHE A 149 48.49 1.53 2.86
CA PHE A 149 47.18 1.38 3.47
C PHE A 149 46.35 0.29 2.78
N TRP A 150 46.15 0.39 1.47
CA TRP A 150 45.33 -0.55 0.69
C TRP A 150 45.92 -1.96 0.68
N HIS A 151 47.24 -2.08 0.62
CA HIS A 151 47.92 -3.37 0.72
C HIS A 151 47.77 -4.03 2.12
N LYS A 152 47.90 -3.25 3.20
CA LYS A 152 47.68 -3.76 4.56
C LYS A 152 46.22 -4.17 4.77
N LEU A 153 45.28 -3.34 4.30
CA LEU A 153 43.85 -3.61 4.42
C LEU A 153 43.45 -4.86 3.64
N SER A 154 44.00 -5.05 2.44
CA SER A 154 43.67 -6.21 1.63
C SER A 154 44.13 -7.53 2.26
N ILE A 155 45.33 -7.57 2.85
CA ILE A 155 45.81 -8.74 3.60
C ILE A 155 44.93 -9.00 4.84
N LEU A 156 44.52 -7.94 5.54
CA LEU A 156 43.70 -8.05 6.75
C LEU A 156 42.32 -8.66 6.44
N VAL A 157 41.64 -8.12 5.42
CA VAL A 157 40.30 -8.57 5.01
C VAL A 157 40.33 -9.98 4.45
N THR A 158 41.31 -10.29 3.60
CA THR A 158 41.43 -11.62 2.96
C THR A 158 41.96 -12.69 3.89
N GLY A 159 42.75 -12.34 4.92
CA GLY A 159 43.29 -13.29 5.89
C GLY A 159 42.28 -13.78 6.92
N LYS A 160 41.27 -12.97 7.28
CA LYS A 160 40.22 -13.34 8.25
C LYS A 160 38.81 -12.93 7.78
N PRO A 161 38.34 -13.43 6.62
CA PRO A 161 37.13 -12.92 5.97
C PRO A 161 35.87 -13.10 6.83
N GLY A 162 35.77 -14.19 7.60
CA GLY A 162 34.62 -14.43 8.48
C GLY A 162 34.45 -13.37 9.57
N ARG A 163 35.54 -12.79 10.09
CA ARG A 163 35.46 -11.73 11.11
C ARG A 163 34.91 -10.43 10.53
N PHE A 164 35.34 -10.07 9.32
CA PHE A 164 34.85 -8.87 8.64
C PHE A 164 33.38 -8.98 8.26
N ILE A 165 32.93 -10.14 7.79
CA ILE A 165 31.50 -10.38 7.52
C ILE A 165 30.68 -10.15 8.80
N VAL A 166 31.08 -10.74 9.93
CA VAL A 166 30.37 -10.58 11.20
C VAL A 166 30.38 -9.13 11.68
N VAL A 167 31.52 -8.43 11.60
CA VAL A 167 31.60 -7.01 11.98
C VAL A 167 30.70 -6.15 11.10
N CYS A 168 30.71 -6.34 9.78
CA CYS A 168 29.81 -5.62 8.87
C CYS A 168 28.35 -5.90 9.19
N LEU A 169 27.97 -7.16 9.44
CA LEU A 169 26.61 -7.51 9.82
C LEU A 169 26.19 -6.89 11.16
N ILE A 170 27.07 -6.84 12.17
CA ILE A 170 26.80 -6.17 13.45
C ILE A 170 26.54 -4.67 13.23
N VAL A 171 27.24 -4.03 12.30
CA VAL A 171 27.02 -2.62 11.95
C VAL A 171 25.71 -2.43 11.20
N PHE A 172 25.37 -3.32 10.24
CA PHE A 172 24.19 -3.16 9.39
C PHE A 172 22.87 -3.54 10.08
N ILE A 173 22.85 -4.63 10.87
CA ILE A 173 21.62 -5.20 11.45
C ILE A 173 20.79 -4.17 12.24
N PRO A 174 21.36 -3.33 13.13
CA PRO A 174 20.58 -2.34 13.87
C PRO A 174 19.82 -1.38 12.94
N PHE A 175 20.47 -0.86 11.90
CA PHE A 175 19.84 0.04 10.95
C PHE A 175 18.81 -0.67 10.07
N ILE A 176 19.10 -1.90 9.62
CA ILE A 176 18.13 -2.69 8.84
C ILE A 176 16.86 -2.95 9.66
N VAL A 177 16.99 -3.27 10.95
CA VAL A 177 15.83 -3.46 11.84
C VAL A 177 15.04 -2.16 12.00
N SER A 178 15.73 -1.01 12.07
CA SER A 178 15.09 0.31 12.15
C SER A 178 14.17 0.64 10.98
N VAL A 179 14.37 0.04 9.79
CA VAL A 179 13.50 0.22 8.62
C VAL A 179 12.05 -0.19 8.91
N LYS A 180 11.82 -1.12 9.83
CA LYS A 180 10.46 -1.53 10.23
C LYS A 180 9.66 -0.39 10.88
N TYR A 181 10.35 0.55 11.51
CA TYR A 181 9.75 1.70 12.19
C TYR A 181 9.74 2.96 11.30
N LEU A 182 10.15 2.84 10.04
CA LEU A 182 10.22 3.98 9.14
C LEU A 182 8.82 4.35 8.63
N ASP A 183 8.30 5.48 9.12
CA ASP A 183 7.06 6.04 8.61
C ASP A 183 7.26 6.82 7.30
N ARG A 184 6.24 6.78 6.42
CA ARG A 184 6.21 7.51 5.16
C ARG A 184 5.17 8.62 5.26
N SER A 185 5.59 9.85 4.98
CA SER A 185 4.74 11.03 4.93
C SER A 185 4.28 11.29 3.50
N PHE A 186 2.98 11.61 3.36
CA PHE A 186 2.33 12.06 2.13
C PHE A 186 1.95 13.55 2.20
N ASP A 187 2.48 14.27 3.19
CA ASP A 187 2.17 15.67 3.43
C ASP A 187 3.03 16.59 2.57
N GLN A 188 2.45 17.03 1.44
CA GLN A 188 3.09 17.93 0.49
C GLN A 188 3.40 19.31 1.07
N LEU A 189 2.62 19.77 2.05
CA LEU A 189 2.88 21.08 2.65
C LEU A 189 4.16 21.04 3.49
N ASN A 190 4.35 19.94 4.21
CA ASN A 190 5.56 19.65 4.97
C ASN A 190 6.79 19.33 4.11
N GLU A 191 6.62 19.14 2.79
CA GLU A 191 7.74 19.01 1.85
C GLU A 191 8.39 20.37 1.52
N LEU A 192 7.68 21.46 1.76
CA LEU A 192 8.15 22.83 1.54
C LEU A 192 8.77 23.42 2.81
N PRO A 193 9.68 24.42 2.67
CA PRO A 193 10.19 25.16 3.83
C PRO A 193 9.08 25.82 4.63
N ALA A 194 9.11 25.69 5.95
CA ALA A 194 8.18 26.40 6.84
C ALA A 194 8.21 27.93 6.69
N SER A 195 9.31 28.48 6.15
CA SER A 195 9.46 29.92 5.86
C SER A 195 8.77 30.38 4.58
N ALA A 196 8.33 29.47 3.71
CA ALA A 196 7.71 29.82 2.44
C ALA A 196 6.36 30.52 2.64
N ASP A 197 6.08 31.55 1.84
CA ASP A 197 4.88 32.37 2.00
C ASP A 197 3.59 31.58 1.75
N CYS A 198 3.63 30.59 0.84
CA CYS A 198 2.51 29.67 0.62
C CYS A 198 2.20 28.80 1.84
N VAL A 199 3.23 28.32 2.56
CA VAL A 199 3.07 27.52 3.78
C VAL A 199 2.49 28.37 4.90
N LYS A 200 3.00 29.59 5.08
CA LYS A 200 2.46 30.57 6.04
C LYS A 200 1.01 30.92 5.72
N GLY A 201 0.70 31.21 4.45
CA GLY A 201 -0.65 31.52 4.00
C GLY A 201 -1.62 30.37 4.25
N PHE A 202 -1.22 29.15 3.90
CA PHE A 202 -2.01 27.95 4.19
C PHE A 202 -2.22 27.75 5.69
N LYS A 203 -1.18 27.94 6.52
CA LYS A 203 -1.27 27.83 7.97
C LYS A 203 -2.27 28.84 8.57
N VAL A 204 -2.21 30.11 8.12
CA VAL A 204 -3.17 31.15 8.55
C VAL A 204 -4.60 30.77 8.16
N MET A 205 -4.82 30.32 6.92
CA MET A 205 -6.14 29.84 6.50
C MET A 205 -6.60 28.67 7.38
N SER A 206 -5.72 27.69 7.61
CA SER A 206 -5.96 26.48 8.42
C SER A 206 -6.36 26.81 9.85
N GLU A 207 -5.69 27.78 10.48
CA GLU A 207 -5.96 28.21 11.85
C GLU A 207 -7.31 28.94 11.98
N HIS A 208 -7.74 29.70 10.96
CA HIS A 208 -8.95 30.52 11.04
C HIS A 208 -10.21 29.84 10.49
N PHE A 209 -10.07 29.03 9.44
CA PHE A 209 -11.19 28.36 8.77
C PHE A 209 -11.29 26.86 9.12
N GLY A 210 -10.25 26.27 9.72
CA GLY A 210 -10.17 24.83 9.97
C GLY A 210 -9.57 24.07 8.78
N GLN A 211 -8.72 23.09 9.07
CA GLN A 211 -7.94 22.38 8.03
C GLN A 211 -8.80 21.59 7.04
N GLY A 212 -9.83 20.90 7.53
CA GLY A 212 -10.74 20.12 6.68
C GLY A 212 -11.65 20.98 5.82
N ASP A 213 -11.88 22.25 6.20
CA ASP A 213 -12.77 23.17 5.49
C ASP A 213 -12.09 23.76 4.24
N ILE A 214 -10.76 23.86 4.25
CA ILE A 214 -9.97 24.34 3.10
C ILE A 214 -9.85 23.26 2.04
N LEU A 215 -9.76 21.99 2.47
CA LEU A 215 -9.49 20.84 1.62
C LEU A 215 -10.45 19.68 1.95
N PRO A 216 -11.76 19.85 1.73
CA PRO A 216 -12.72 18.79 2.01
C PRO A 216 -12.53 17.60 1.07
N VAL A 217 -12.91 16.42 1.55
CA VAL A 217 -13.11 15.25 0.69
C VAL A 217 -14.40 15.47 -0.10
N LYS A 218 -14.35 15.32 -1.43
CA LYS A 218 -15.50 15.59 -2.29
C LYS A 218 -16.11 14.29 -2.77
N VAL A 219 -17.36 14.02 -2.46
CA VAL A 219 -18.13 12.93 -3.08
C VAL A 219 -18.91 13.53 -4.24
N VAL A 220 -18.58 13.11 -5.46
CA VAL A 220 -19.17 13.58 -6.70
C VAL A 220 -20.06 12.48 -7.26
N ILE A 221 -21.33 12.79 -7.50
CA ILE A 221 -22.30 11.85 -8.05
C ILE A 221 -22.84 12.42 -9.35
N LYS A 222 -22.87 11.60 -10.38
CA LYS A 222 -23.41 11.90 -11.70
C LYS A 222 -24.53 10.90 -12.01
N SER A 223 -25.72 11.42 -12.24
CA SER A 223 -26.97 10.69 -12.39
C SER A 223 -27.63 11.08 -13.71
N ASP A 224 -28.29 10.12 -14.36
CA ASP A 224 -29.19 10.43 -15.48
C ASP A 224 -30.53 11.02 -15.04
N LYS A 225 -30.88 10.81 -13.76
CA LYS A 225 -32.07 11.35 -13.08
C LYS A 225 -31.78 12.75 -12.56
N ASP A 226 -32.81 13.59 -12.60
CA ASP A 226 -32.76 14.96 -12.11
C ASP A 226 -32.48 14.99 -10.59
N ILE A 227 -31.45 15.75 -10.19
CA ILE A 227 -31.06 15.92 -8.79
C ILE A 227 -32.07 16.80 -8.04
N TRP A 228 -32.80 17.69 -8.72
CA TRP A 228 -33.86 18.50 -8.09
C TRP A 228 -35.12 17.72 -7.74
N ASP A 229 -35.24 16.47 -8.21
CA ASP A 229 -36.32 15.58 -7.78
C ASP A 229 -36.23 15.35 -6.26
N ASN A 230 -37.36 15.47 -5.55
CA ASN A 230 -37.42 15.29 -4.09
C ASN A 230 -36.88 13.92 -3.67
N ARG A 231 -37.08 12.88 -4.50
CA ARG A 231 -36.51 11.54 -4.27
C ARG A 231 -34.99 11.55 -4.34
N SER A 232 -34.41 12.26 -5.30
CA SER A 232 -32.95 12.42 -5.42
C SER A 232 -32.39 13.18 -4.22
N LEU A 233 -33.02 14.30 -3.83
CA LEU A 233 -32.62 15.08 -2.65
C LEU A 233 -32.73 14.28 -1.35
N GLN A 234 -33.73 13.40 -1.21
CA GLN A 234 -33.82 12.49 -0.08
C GLN A 234 -32.63 11.54 -0.02
N VAL A 235 -32.16 11.02 -1.16
CA VAL A 235 -30.92 10.22 -1.22
C VAL A 235 -29.71 11.05 -0.80
N VAL A 236 -29.61 12.31 -1.24
CA VAL A 236 -28.53 13.22 -0.81
C VAL A 236 -28.52 13.40 0.70
N GLU A 237 -29.70 13.57 1.30
CA GLU A 237 -29.82 13.72 2.75
C GLU A 237 -29.44 12.44 3.49
N GLN A 238 -29.85 11.27 3.01
CA GLN A 238 -29.45 9.97 3.57
C GLN A 238 -27.94 9.75 3.49
N ILE A 239 -27.31 10.05 2.34
CA ILE A 239 -25.86 9.99 2.19
C ILE A 239 -25.21 10.97 3.16
N SER A 240 -25.68 12.22 3.21
CA SER A 240 -25.12 13.25 4.09
C SER A 240 -25.21 12.87 5.57
N ASP A 241 -26.33 12.30 5.99
CA ASP A 241 -26.56 11.83 7.36
C ASP A 241 -25.64 10.66 7.72
N ASN A 242 -25.53 9.65 6.86
CA ASN A 242 -24.65 8.51 7.07
C ASN A 242 -23.17 8.91 7.10
N LEU A 243 -22.75 9.83 6.21
CA LEU A 243 -21.39 10.36 6.20
C LEU A 243 -21.09 11.17 7.46
N SER A 244 -22.06 11.90 8.01
CA SER A 244 -21.88 12.69 9.24
C SER A 244 -21.65 11.85 10.51
N LYS A 245 -21.97 10.55 10.46
CA LYS A 245 -21.76 9.60 11.56
C LYS A 245 -20.40 8.90 11.51
N ILE A 246 -19.60 9.13 10.46
CA ILE A 246 -18.28 8.53 10.33
C ILE A 246 -17.30 9.22 11.29
N ASP A 247 -16.49 8.44 12.00
CA ASP A 247 -15.42 8.97 12.85
C ASP A 247 -14.49 9.89 12.06
N ASN A 248 -14.07 10.99 12.67
CA ASN A 248 -13.26 12.05 12.06
C ASN A 248 -13.94 12.89 10.97
N VAL A 249 -15.24 12.74 10.73
CA VAL A 249 -16.02 13.69 9.94
C VAL A 249 -16.52 14.80 10.86
N ALA A 250 -16.05 16.03 10.64
CA ALA A 250 -16.49 17.19 11.40
C ALA A 250 -17.83 17.74 10.88
N LYS A 251 -17.99 17.73 9.55
CA LYS A 251 -19.14 18.36 8.89
C LYS A 251 -19.35 17.78 7.51
N VAL A 252 -20.60 17.71 7.06
CA VAL A 252 -20.95 17.32 5.69
C VAL A 252 -21.78 18.43 5.07
N ARG A 253 -21.27 19.04 4.00
CA ARG A 253 -21.98 20.08 3.25
C ARG A 253 -22.46 19.52 1.93
N SER A 254 -23.72 19.75 1.60
CA SER A 254 -24.37 19.19 0.42
C SER A 254 -25.50 20.11 -0.04
N ALA A 255 -26.18 19.76 -1.12
CA ALA A 255 -27.39 20.44 -1.53
C ALA A 255 -28.46 20.45 -0.41
N THR A 256 -28.55 19.42 0.43
CA THR A 256 -29.55 19.35 1.51
C THR A 256 -29.08 20.01 2.81
N ARG A 257 -27.76 20.15 2.97
CA ARG A 257 -27.12 20.81 4.11
C ARG A 257 -26.07 21.82 3.63
N PRO A 258 -26.43 22.96 2.99
CA PRO A 258 -25.43 23.82 2.36
C PRO A 258 -24.42 24.44 3.34
N ASP A 259 -24.89 24.75 4.55
CA ASP A 259 -24.08 25.22 5.67
C ASP A 259 -23.62 24.07 6.57
N GLY A 260 -23.86 22.81 6.17
CA GLY A 260 -23.54 21.56 6.84
C GLY A 260 -24.39 21.18 8.05
N ASN A 261 -25.45 21.93 8.35
CA ASN A 261 -26.45 21.58 9.35
C ASN A 261 -27.74 21.11 8.66
N LYS A 262 -28.56 20.32 9.38
CA LYS A 262 -29.93 20.02 8.92
C LYS A 262 -30.72 21.33 8.83
N ARG A 263 -31.41 21.52 7.71
CA ARG A 263 -32.22 22.72 7.46
C ARG A 263 -33.69 22.44 7.76
N ASN A 264 -34.23 23.19 8.70
CA ASN A 264 -35.64 23.09 9.07
C ASN A 264 -36.53 23.47 7.88
N GLU A 265 -36.09 24.41 7.05
CA GLU A 265 -36.81 24.91 5.89
C GLU A 265 -37.12 23.82 4.86
N LEU A 266 -36.35 22.73 4.84
CA LEU A 266 -36.51 21.60 3.91
C LEU A 266 -37.42 20.50 4.46
N THR A 267 -38.12 20.76 5.57
CA THR A 267 -39.03 19.81 6.22
C THR A 267 -40.49 20.15 5.93
N VAL A 268 -41.32 19.10 5.89
CA VAL A 268 -42.77 19.22 5.73
C VAL A 268 -43.37 20.08 6.85
N SER A 269 -42.88 19.94 8.08
CA SER A 269 -43.37 20.73 9.24
C SER A 269 -43.13 22.23 9.07
N TYR A 270 -41.97 22.65 8.56
CA TYR A 270 -41.71 24.06 8.29
C TYR A 270 -42.65 24.61 7.21
N PHE A 271 -42.86 23.85 6.14
CA PHE A 271 -43.78 24.23 5.08
C PHE A 271 -45.22 24.39 5.59
N LEU A 272 -45.72 23.46 6.39
CA LEU A 272 -47.06 23.57 6.98
C LEU A 272 -47.17 24.79 7.91
N ASN A 273 -46.11 25.09 8.67
CA ASN A 273 -46.05 26.25 9.54
C ASN A 273 -45.97 27.58 8.78
N SER A 274 -45.22 27.66 7.66
CA SER A 274 -45.15 28.87 6.83
C SER A 274 -46.50 29.17 6.18
N VAL A 275 -47.16 28.14 5.64
CA VAL A 275 -48.48 28.27 5.02
C VAL A 275 -49.54 28.69 6.07
N SER A 276 -49.53 28.10 7.26
CA SER A 276 -50.40 28.51 8.37
C SER A 276 -50.20 29.98 8.75
N LYS A 277 -48.95 30.42 8.91
CA LYS A 277 -48.62 31.80 9.29
C LYS A 277 -49.03 32.82 8.22
N GLU A 278 -48.94 32.45 6.95
CA GLU A 278 -49.36 33.29 5.83
C GLU A 278 -50.90 33.39 5.73
N MET A 279 -51.61 32.33 6.11
CA MET A 279 -53.07 32.35 6.23
C MET A 279 -53.57 33.23 7.39
N ASP A 280 -52.90 33.19 8.55
CA ASP A 280 -53.19 34.10 9.68
C ASP A 280 -53.00 35.57 9.28
N ASN A 281 -51.99 35.85 8.44
CA ASN A 281 -51.74 37.18 7.89
C ASN A 281 -52.77 37.57 6.81
N SER A 282 -53.25 36.62 6.02
CA SER A 282 -54.28 36.82 4.99
C SER A 282 -55.68 37.08 5.58
N GLN A 283 -55.97 36.68 6.83
CA GLN A 283 -57.20 37.10 7.52
C GLN A 283 -57.25 38.61 7.82
N LYS A 284 -56.10 39.32 7.76
CA LYS A 284 -56.00 40.75 8.05
C LYS A 284 -55.99 41.63 6.79
N SER A 285 -55.93 41.06 5.59
CA SER A 285 -55.86 41.77 4.32
C SER A 285 -56.84 41.16 3.32
N ASP A 286 -57.62 41.96 2.61
CA ASP A 286 -58.75 41.56 1.73
C ASP A 286 -58.32 40.80 0.44
N ASP A 287 -57.11 40.25 0.42
CA ASP A 287 -56.42 39.71 -0.77
C ASP A 287 -56.67 38.21 -0.96
N THR A 288 -57.94 37.84 -0.86
CA THR A 288 -58.45 36.45 -0.80
C THR A 288 -58.05 35.59 -2.02
N LYS A 289 -57.74 36.21 -3.17
CA LYS A 289 -57.37 35.49 -4.41
C LYS A 289 -55.99 34.83 -4.35
N ASN A 290 -55.02 35.44 -3.68
CA ASN A 290 -53.67 34.91 -3.58
C ASN A 290 -53.63 33.70 -2.61
N SER A 291 -54.45 33.76 -1.57
CA SER A 291 -54.66 32.67 -0.61
C SER A 291 -55.30 31.43 -1.27
N LEU A 292 -56.23 31.60 -2.22
CA LEU A 292 -56.87 30.48 -2.92
C LEU A 292 -55.92 29.72 -3.85
N GLY A 293 -54.98 30.39 -4.52
CA GLY A 293 -53.97 29.73 -5.38
C GLY A 293 -53.00 28.85 -4.58
N LYS A 294 -52.56 29.33 -3.40
CA LYS A 294 -51.70 28.58 -2.47
C LYS A 294 -52.44 27.42 -1.79
N LEU A 295 -53.75 27.55 -1.58
CA LEU A 295 -54.62 26.49 -1.07
C LEU A 295 -54.86 25.37 -2.10
N GLU A 296 -54.86 25.68 -3.40
CA GLU A 296 -54.90 24.69 -4.48
C GLU A 296 -53.62 23.83 -4.52
N GLU A 297 -52.46 24.41 -4.16
CA GLU A 297 -51.20 23.68 -4.03
C GLU A 297 -51.16 22.77 -2.79
N LEU A 298 -51.70 23.19 -1.65
CA LEU A 298 -51.94 22.31 -0.50
C LEU A 298 -52.88 21.15 -0.86
N GLY A 299 -53.90 21.41 -1.70
CA GLY A 299 -54.80 20.39 -2.24
C GLY A 299 -54.07 19.40 -3.16
N LYS A 300 -53.16 19.88 -4.02
CA LYS A 300 -52.30 19.00 -4.84
C LYS A 300 -51.30 18.22 -4.00
N MET A 301 -50.69 18.82 -2.99
CA MET A 301 -49.83 18.14 -2.01
C MET A 301 -50.60 17.07 -1.23
N ALA A 302 -51.84 17.38 -0.84
CA ALA A 302 -52.74 16.43 -0.20
C ALA A 302 -53.15 15.30 -1.15
N ASP A 303 -53.40 15.54 -2.44
CA ASP A 303 -53.68 14.46 -3.41
C ASP A 303 -52.41 13.62 -3.71
N ASP A 304 -51.21 14.21 -3.74
CA ASP A 304 -49.93 13.50 -3.89
C ASP A 304 -49.59 12.64 -2.65
N MET A 305 -50.00 13.09 -1.46
CA MET A 305 -49.82 12.39 -0.18
C MET A 305 -50.96 11.41 0.17
N SER A 306 -52.21 11.68 -0.23
CA SER A 306 -53.43 10.91 0.13
C SER A 306 -53.96 9.99 -0.96
N GLY A 307 -53.50 10.13 -2.21
CA GLY A 307 -53.71 9.10 -3.23
C GLY A 307 -53.02 7.79 -2.84
N LYS A 308 -52.98 6.78 -3.72
CA LYS A 308 -52.02 5.66 -3.59
C LYS A 308 -50.56 6.14 -3.79
N GLY A 309 -50.18 7.25 -3.15
CA GLY A 309 -48.91 7.95 -3.21
C GLY A 309 -47.91 7.41 -2.20
N ASP A 310 -46.76 8.07 -2.15
CA ASP A 310 -45.50 7.51 -1.64
C ASP A 310 -45.48 7.26 -0.13
N PHE A 311 -46.36 7.87 0.67
CA PHE A 311 -46.48 7.57 2.11
C PHE A 311 -47.17 6.21 2.37
N GLY A 312 -48.20 5.89 1.58
CA GLY A 312 -48.80 4.55 1.56
C GLY A 312 -47.80 3.50 1.08
N LYS A 313 -46.99 3.84 0.07
CA LYS A 313 -45.87 2.97 -0.37
C LYS A 313 -44.76 2.86 0.67
N LEU A 314 -44.51 3.89 1.49
CA LEU A 314 -43.53 3.86 2.58
C LEU A 314 -44.01 2.95 3.71
N VAL A 315 -45.29 3.03 4.10
CA VAL A 315 -45.91 2.12 5.07
C VAL A 315 -45.92 0.68 4.53
N ASP A 316 -46.23 0.49 3.25
CA ASP A 316 -46.16 -0.80 2.58
C ASP A 316 -44.70 -1.30 2.48
N ALA A 317 -43.72 -0.43 2.20
CA ALA A 317 -42.30 -0.77 2.12
C ALA A 317 -41.69 -1.07 3.50
N THR A 318 -42.08 -0.33 4.55
CA THR A 318 -41.76 -0.66 5.94
C THR A 318 -42.40 -2.00 6.31
N GLY A 319 -43.64 -2.26 5.86
CA GLY A 319 -44.30 -3.56 6.00
C GLY A 319 -43.58 -4.72 5.29
N GLN A 320 -43.12 -4.50 4.05
CA GLN A 320 -42.30 -5.45 3.29
C GLN A 320 -40.91 -5.64 3.92
N THR A 321 -40.34 -4.59 4.52
CA THR A 321 -39.07 -4.66 5.24
C THR A 321 -39.22 -5.46 6.54
N ILE A 322 -40.33 -5.29 7.28
CA ILE A 322 -40.67 -6.12 8.44
C ILE A 322 -40.85 -7.58 8.03
N GLN A 323 -41.54 -7.86 6.92
CA GLN A 323 -41.66 -9.23 6.39
C GLN A 323 -40.30 -9.80 5.94
N GLY A 324 -39.45 -8.99 5.30
CA GLY A 324 -38.10 -9.38 4.93
C GLY A 324 -37.21 -9.67 6.15
N ILE A 325 -37.30 -8.85 7.19
CA ILE A 325 -36.61 -9.07 8.47
C ILE A 325 -37.14 -10.32 9.17
N SER A 326 -38.44 -10.57 9.15
CA SER A 326 -39.04 -11.82 9.64
C SER A 326 -38.49 -13.03 8.90
N HIS A 327 -38.45 -13.01 7.56
CA HIS A 327 -37.88 -14.11 6.77
C HIS A 327 -36.38 -14.33 7.03
N VAL A 328 -35.63 -13.25 7.26
CA VAL A 328 -34.21 -13.33 7.63
C VAL A 328 -34.06 -13.88 9.05
N ASN A 329 -34.95 -13.51 9.97
CA ASN A 329 -34.98 -14.02 11.34
C ASN A 329 -35.32 -15.51 11.38
N ASP A 330 -36.36 -15.95 10.65
CA ASP A 330 -36.73 -17.35 10.47
C ASP A 330 -35.58 -18.16 9.86
N GLY A 331 -34.88 -17.59 8.89
CA GLY A 331 -33.69 -18.17 8.27
C GLY A 331 -32.50 -18.28 9.22
N LEU A 332 -32.28 -17.26 10.07
CA LEU A 332 -31.25 -17.25 11.11
C LEU A 332 -31.55 -18.24 12.24
N GLU A 333 -32.83 -18.38 12.61
CA GLU A 333 -33.29 -19.35 13.59
C GLU A 333 -33.12 -20.78 13.04
N SER A 334 -33.53 -21.03 11.79
CA SER A 334 -33.30 -22.29 11.08
C SER A 334 -31.80 -22.63 10.97
N LEU A 335 -30.95 -21.62 10.74
CA LEU A 335 -29.50 -21.79 10.69
C LEU A 335 -28.91 -22.00 12.08
N GLY A 336 -29.46 -21.36 13.11
CA GLY A 336 -29.14 -21.57 14.53
C GLY A 336 -29.46 -23.00 14.97
N GLU A 337 -30.63 -23.53 14.60
CA GLU A 337 -31.02 -24.92 14.84
C GLU A 337 -30.11 -25.90 14.10
N GLY A 338 -29.82 -25.63 12.82
CA GLY A 338 -28.90 -26.45 12.01
C GLY A 338 -27.47 -26.47 12.56
N THR A 339 -26.97 -25.32 13.02
CA THR A 339 -25.63 -25.21 13.65
C THR A 339 -25.59 -25.91 15.01
N ASN A 340 -26.64 -25.79 15.83
CA ASN A 340 -26.77 -26.56 17.08
C ASN A 340 -26.84 -28.07 16.83
N GLY A 341 -27.57 -28.50 15.79
CA GLY A 341 -27.60 -29.88 15.33
C GLY A 341 -26.21 -30.39 14.93
N ALA A 342 -25.44 -29.58 14.21
CA ALA A 342 -24.07 -29.90 13.82
C ALA A 342 -23.10 -29.95 15.01
N VAL A 343 -23.22 -29.04 16.00
CA VAL A 343 -22.46 -29.08 17.27
C VAL A 343 -22.74 -30.38 18.04
N ASN A 344 -24.00 -30.80 18.09
CA ASN A 344 -24.41 -32.05 18.72
C ASN A 344 -23.87 -33.28 17.97
N GLY A 345 -23.92 -33.27 16.64
CA GLY A 345 -23.32 -34.32 15.79
C GLY A 345 -21.81 -34.45 15.98
N LEU A 346 -21.09 -33.32 15.97
CA LEU A 346 -19.65 -33.28 16.23
C LEU A 346 -19.30 -33.76 17.64
N THR A 347 -20.13 -33.46 18.63
CA THR A 347 -19.98 -33.96 20.02
C THR A 347 -20.14 -35.49 20.08
N GLY A 348 -21.09 -36.05 19.33
CA GLY A 348 -21.25 -37.50 19.19
C GLY A 348 -20.02 -38.16 18.54
N ILE A 349 -19.52 -37.56 17.46
CA ILE A 349 -18.34 -38.06 16.73
C ILE A 349 -17.08 -37.97 17.61
N SER A 350 -16.86 -36.85 18.32
CA SER A 350 -15.71 -36.70 19.23
C SER A 350 -15.75 -37.74 20.35
N GLY A 351 -16.94 -37.98 20.92
CA GLY A 351 -17.13 -39.02 21.93
C GLY A 351 -16.84 -40.43 21.41
N GLY A 352 -17.24 -40.74 20.17
CA GLY A 352 -16.93 -42.00 19.50
C GLY A 352 -15.44 -42.21 19.24
N LEU A 353 -14.75 -41.17 18.76
CA LEU A 353 -13.30 -41.17 18.53
C LEU A 353 -12.49 -41.38 19.81
N VAL A 354 -12.89 -40.77 20.93
CA VAL A 354 -12.25 -40.99 22.23
C VAL A 354 -12.40 -42.44 22.68
N LYS A 355 -13.58 -43.05 22.50
CA LYS A 355 -13.80 -44.47 22.81
C LYS A 355 -12.93 -45.38 21.94
N LEU A 356 -12.84 -45.11 20.64
CA LEU A 356 -11.99 -45.88 19.73
C LEU A 356 -10.51 -45.73 20.06
N THR A 357 -10.05 -44.52 20.37
CA THR A 357 -8.67 -44.25 20.78
C THR A 357 -8.29 -45.04 22.03
N SER A 358 -9.21 -45.13 23.00
CA SER A 358 -9.05 -45.93 24.22
C SER A 358 -9.02 -47.44 23.91
N GLY A 359 -9.84 -47.92 22.97
CA GLY A 359 -9.83 -49.32 22.51
C GLY A 359 -8.54 -49.72 21.78
N VAL A 360 -8.02 -48.82 20.93
CA VAL A 360 -6.72 -49.01 20.26
C VAL A 360 -5.60 -49.07 21.31
N ASP A 361 -5.65 -48.23 22.35
CA ASP A 361 -4.64 -48.23 23.42
C ASP A 361 -4.63 -49.55 24.21
N ASN A 362 -5.80 -50.07 24.55
CA ASN A 362 -5.93 -51.39 25.18
C ASN A 362 -5.37 -52.51 24.29
N THR A 363 -5.55 -52.40 22.98
CA THR A 363 -5.03 -53.37 22.01
C THR A 363 -3.51 -53.31 21.91
N VAL A 364 -2.93 -52.11 21.87
CA VAL A 364 -1.48 -51.89 21.88
C VAL A 364 -0.87 -52.48 23.15
N GLN A 365 -1.45 -52.23 24.32
CA GLN A 365 -0.98 -52.80 25.59
C GLN A 365 -1.06 -54.33 25.60
N GLY A 366 -2.10 -54.92 25.02
CA GLY A 366 -2.22 -56.37 24.86
C GLY A 366 -1.12 -56.96 23.97
N ILE A 367 -0.86 -56.33 22.83
CA ILE A 367 0.20 -56.73 21.88
C ILE A 367 1.59 -56.60 22.51
N GLU A 368 1.84 -55.54 23.27
CA GLU A 368 3.12 -55.36 23.98
C GLU A 368 3.34 -56.44 25.04
N LYS A 369 2.29 -56.85 25.77
CA LYS A 369 2.36 -57.98 26.72
C LYS A 369 2.67 -59.30 26.01
N VAL A 370 2.02 -59.58 24.87
CA VAL A 370 2.30 -60.77 24.06
C VAL A 370 3.72 -60.74 23.51
N ASN A 371 4.19 -59.58 23.03
CA ASN A 371 5.54 -59.43 22.51
C ASN A 371 6.61 -59.63 23.59
N ALA A 372 6.37 -59.15 24.81
CA ALA A 372 7.24 -59.40 25.95
C ALA A 372 7.29 -60.90 26.31
N ALA A 373 6.17 -61.62 26.25
CA ALA A 373 6.12 -63.06 26.46
C ALA A 373 6.88 -63.84 25.38
N LEU A 374 6.73 -63.46 24.11
CA LEU A 374 7.49 -64.03 22.99
C LEU A 374 8.99 -63.78 23.12
N GLY A 375 9.39 -62.58 23.54
CA GLY A 375 10.80 -62.27 23.82
C GLY A 375 11.38 -63.12 24.95
N ASN A 376 10.60 -63.40 25.99
CA ASN A 376 11.00 -64.31 27.06
C ASN A 376 11.09 -65.77 26.57
N ALA A 377 10.18 -66.22 25.70
CA ALA A 377 10.24 -67.53 25.08
C ALA A 377 11.49 -67.69 24.19
N ALA A 378 11.82 -66.68 23.39
CA ALA A 378 13.04 -66.65 22.58
C ALA A 378 14.30 -66.72 23.46
N LYS A 379 14.37 -65.95 24.55
CA LYS A 379 15.48 -66.02 25.51
C LYS A 379 15.60 -67.38 26.19
N SER A 380 14.48 -68.03 26.48
CA SER A 380 14.46 -69.39 27.06
C SER A 380 15.03 -70.41 26.08
N LEU A 381 14.62 -70.34 24.81
CA LEU A 381 15.18 -71.18 23.73
C LEU A 381 16.68 -70.94 23.55
N GLU A 382 17.12 -69.68 23.51
CA GLU A 382 18.54 -69.32 23.44
C GLU A 382 19.34 -69.79 24.66
N GLY A 383 18.72 -69.80 25.85
CA GLY A 383 19.29 -70.35 27.08
C GLY A 383 19.50 -71.86 27.01
N MET A 384 18.56 -72.61 26.42
CA MET A 384 18.71 -74.05 26.22
C MET A 384 19.88 -74.40 25.30
N ALA A 385 20.14 -73.59 24.28
CA ALA A 385 21.31 -73.73 23.41
C ALA A 385 22.65 -73.46 24.14
N LYS A 386 22.61 -72.72 25.25
CA LYS A 386 23.77 -72.48 26.12
C LYS A 386 24.13 -73.71 26.97
N ASP A 387 23.13 -74.44 27.44
CA ASP A 387 23.31 -75.65 28.27
C ASP A 387 23.62 -76.90 27.44
N LYS A 388 23.20 -76.94 26.17
CA LYS A 388 23.50 -78.03 25.22
C LYS A 388 23.80 -77.45 23.82
N PRO A 389 25.08 -77.34 23.40
CA PRO A 389 25.45 -76.71 22.13
C PRO A 389 25.09 -77.53 20.87
N GLU A 390 24.83 -78.83 21.00
CA GLU A 390 24.49 -79.72 19.88
C GLU A 390 23.12 -79.40 19.24
N ILE A 391 22.18 -78.82 20.01
CA ILE A 391 20.81 -78.56 19.55
C ILE A 391 20.75 -77.39 18.54
N ILE A 392 21.82 -76.59 18.44
CA ILE A 392 21.89 -75.44 17.52
C ILE A 392 21.81 -75.90 16.06
N GLN A 393 22.19 -77.15 15.74
CA GLN A 393 22.09 -77.71 14.40
C GLN A 393 20.75 -78.42 14.11
N ASP A 394 19.86 -78.56 15.11
CA ASP A 394 18.54 -79.18 14.91
C ASP A 394 17.62 -78.25 14.11
N ILE A 395 17.09 -78.76 13.00
CA ILE A 395 16.19 -78.03 12.10
C ILE A 395 14.93 -77.52 12.82
N ASN A 396 14.42 -78.29 13.79
CA ASN A 396 13.23 -77.96 14.57
C ASN A 396 13.51 -76.82 15.55
N TYR A 397 14.71 -76.79 16.14
CA TYR A 397 15.13 -75.70 17.02
C TYR A 397 15.28 -74.39 16.25
N GLN A 398 15.98 -74.42 15.10
CA GLN A 398 16.14 -73.25 14.24
C GLN A 398 14.80 -72.72 13.71
N THR A 399 13.89 -73.63 13.34
CA THR A 399 12.55 -73.26 12.91
C THR A 399 11.74 -72.66 14.06
N ALA A 400 11.75 -73.26 15.26
CA ALA A 400 11.03 -72.74 16.42
C ALA A 400 11.54 -71.33 16.82
N LEU A 401 12.86 -71.15 16.92
CA LEU A 401 13.47 -69.85 17.26
C LEU A 401 13.19 -68.80 16.19
N GLY A 402 13.33 -69.16 14.91
CA GLY A 402 13.01 -68.29 13.79
C GLY A 402 11.53 -67.88 13.75
N THR A 403 10.63 -68.81 14.07
CA THR A 403 9.18 -68.54 14.13
C THR A 403 8.84 -67.61 15.29
N VAL A 404 9.40 -67.84 16.48
CA VAL A 404 9.17 -66.97 17.65
C VAL A 404 9.70 -65.56 17.42
N LYS A 405 10.92 -65.43 16.86
CA LYS A 405 11.48 -64.11 16.48
C LYS A 405 10.68 -63.43 15.39
N GLY A 406 10.30 -64.16 14.33
CA GLY A 406 9.49 -63.62 13.24
C GLY A 406 8.10 -63.15 13.68
N VAL A 407 7.45 -63.89 14.58
CA VAL A 407 6.16 -63.48 15.17
C VAL A 407 6.36 -62.27 16.08
N SER A 408 7.42 -62.22 16.89
CA SER A 408 7.77 -61.07 17.74
C SER A 408 8.01 -59.78 16.93
N ASP A 409 8.78 -59.87 15.84
CA ASP A 409 9.04 -58.75 14.95
C ASP A 409 7.76 -58.23 14.27
N ASN A 410 6.89 -59.14 13.82
CA ASN A 410 5.60 -58.77 13.23
C ASN A 410 4.66 -58.13 14.28
N MET A 411 4.65 -58.64 15.51
CA MET A 411 3.91 -58.05 16.64
C MET A 411 4.43 -56.64 16.98
N GLY A 412 5.75 -56.43 16.89
CA GLY A 412 6.38 -55.11 17.00
C GLY A 412 5.91 -54.13 15.92
N LYS A 413 5.87 -54.57 14.65
CA LYS A 413 5.37 -53.75 13.53
C LYS A 413 3.89 -53.39 13.69
N ILE A 414 3.05 -54.33 14.14
CA ILE A 414 1.63 -54.09 14.39
C ILE A 414 1.45 -53.07 15.54
N SER A 415 2.25 -53.18 16.61
CA SER A 415 2.23 -52.22 17.71
C SER A 415 2.57 -50.80 17.25
N VAL A 416 3.61 -50.64 16.42
CA VAL A 416 3.98 -49.35 15.84
C VAL A 416 2.85 -48.80 14.94
N GLY A 417 2.29 -49.62 14.04
CA GLY A 417 1.18 -49.21 13.17
C GLY A 417 -0.07 -48.78 13.94
N LEU A 418 -0.41 -49.48 15.03
CA LEU A 418 -1.54 -49.10 15.90
C LEU A 418 -1.27 -47.81 16.69
N LYS A 419 -0.01 -47.55 17.09
CA LYS A 419 0.39 -46.27 17.71
C LYS A 419 0.28 -45.11 16.72
N ASP A 420 0.61 -45.32 15.45
CA ASP A 420 0.42 -44.31 14.39
C ASP A 420 -1.06 -44.04 14.14
N ILE A 421 -1.90 -45.08 14.11
CA ILE A 421 -3.36 -44.94 14.05
C ILE A 421 -3.88 -44.13 15.25
N LYS A 422 -3.44 -44.45 16.48
CA LYS A 422 -3.79 -43.68 17.69
C LYS A 422 -3.43 -42.20 17.56
N LYS A 423 -2.24 -41.90 17.03
CA LYS A 423 -1.78 -40.52 16.80
C LYS A 423 -2.66 -39.80 15.77
N GLY A 424 -3.02 -40.48 14.67
CA GLY A 424 -3.96 -39.96 13.67
C GLY A 424 -5.35 -39.68 14.26
N MET A 425 -5.91 -40.63 15.02
CA MET A 425 -7.23 -40.48 15.67
C MET A 425 -7.24 -39.35 16.70
N SER A 426 -6.15 -39.18 17.46
CA SER A 426 -6.00 -38.09 18.43
C SER A 426 -5.95 -36.73 17.73
N ALA A 427 -5.24 -36.62 16.60
CA ALA A 427 -5.21 -35.41 15.78
C ALA A 427 -6.58 -35.10 15.17
N SER A 428 -7.31 -36.10 14.67
CA SER A 428 -8.69 -35.94 14.18
C SER A 428 -9.64 -35.51 15.29
N SER A 429 -9.51 -36.06 16.50
CA SER A 429 -10.29 -35.65 17.67
C SER A 429 -10.04 -34.19 18.04
N ALA A 430 -8.80 -33.73 17.98
CA ALA A 430 -8.45 -32.32 18.21
C ALA A 430 -9.04 -31.41 17.13
N GLY A 431 -8.97 -31.80 15.85
CA GLY A 431 -9.57 -31.07 14.74
C GLY A 431 -11.10 -30.96 14.85
N ILE A 432 -11.77 -32.03 15.24
CA ILE A 432 -13.23 -32.06 15.48
C ILE A 432 -13.61 -31.20 16.68
N SER A 433 -12.79 -31.17 17.74
CA SER A 433 -12.99 -30.27 18.88
C SER A 433 -12.88 -28.80 18.48
N SER A 434 -11.86 -28.44 17.70
CA SER A 434 -11.71 -27.06 17.19
C SER A 434 -12.86 -26.67 16.26
N ALA A 435 -13.35 -27.59 15.44
CA ALA A 435 -14.52 -27.36 14.58
C ALA A 435 -15.80 -27.18 15.41
N LYS A 436 -15.98 -27.97 16.47
CA LYS A 436 -17.08 -27.82 17.44
C LYS A 436 -17.04 -26.45 18.11
N ASP A 437 -15.89 -26.03 18.62
CA ASP A 437 -15.73 -24.74 19.29
C ASP A 437 -15.97 -23.57 18.32
N GLY A 438 -15.53 -23.69 17.07
CA GLY A 438 -15.83 -22.74 16.01
C GLY A 438 -17.33 -22.63 15.71
N LEU A 439 -18.01 -23.78 15.54
CA LEU A 439 -19.45 -23.82 15.31
C LEU A 439 -20.26 -23.32 16.52
N SER A 440 -19.80 -23.58 17.75
CA SER A 440 -20.43 -23.07 18.97
C SER A 440 -20.39 -21.54 19.03
N LYS A 441 -19.25 -20.93 18.66
CA LYS A 441 -19.15 -19.46 18.55
C LYS A 441 -20.03 -18.89 17.45
N VAL A 442 -20.19 -19.62 16.33
CA VAL A 442 -21.13 -19.25 15.26
C VAL A 442 -22.57 -19.31 15.78
N SER A 443 -22.97 -20.37 16.50
CA SER A 443 -24.30 -20.48 17.11
C SER A 443 -24.58 -19.35 18.11
N GLU A 444 -23.62 -19.02 18.98
CA GLU A 444 -23.73 -17.87 19.89
C GLU A 444 -23.89 -16.53 19.13
N GLY A 445 -23.15 -16.35 18.03
CA GLY A 445 -23.27 -15.20 17.14
C GLY A 445 -24.64 -15.12 16.48
N LEU A 446 -25.14 -16.23 15.94
CA LEU A 446 -26.46 -16.33 15.30
C LEU A 446 -27.60 -16.01 16.29
N ASN A 447 -27.53 -16.52 17.52
CA ASN A 447 -28.52 -16.23 18.57
C ASN A 447 -28.52 -14.74 18.97
N LYS A 448 -27.34 -14.11 19.05
CA LYS A 448 -27.23 -12.67 19.30
C LYS A 448 -27.78 -11.84 18.14
N SER A 449 -27.51 -12.25 16.90
CA SER A 449 -28.04 -11.60 15.71
C SER A 449 -29.56 -11.74 15.59
N SER A 450 -30.13 -12.91 15.86
CA SER A 450 -31.59 -13.10 15.92
C SER A 450 -32.23 -12.26 17.03
N SER A 451 -31.61 -12.20 18.22
CA SER A 451 -32.10 -11.34 19.32
C SER A 451 -32.07 -9.85 18.96
N ALA A 452 -31.02 -9.39 18.26
CA ALA A 452 -30.91 -8.02 17.78
C ALA A 452 -31.93 -7.71 16.66
N LEU A 453 -32.15 -8.65 15.74
CA LEU A 453 -33.16 -8.50 14.69
C LEU A 453 -34.58 -8.50 15.24
N ASN A 454 -34.87 -9.28 16.28
CA ASN A 454 -36.15 -9.22 17.00
C ASN A 454 -36.37 -7.83 17.63
N GLN A 455 -35.34 -7.21 18.21
CA GLN A 455 -35.44 -5.84 18.74
C GLN A 455 -35.69 -4.80 17.63
N VAL A 456 -35.01 -4.96 16.49
CA VAL A 456 -35.22 -4.11 15.31
C VAL A 456 -36.62 -4.33 14.70
N GLN A 457 -37.11 -5.55 14.67
CA GLN A 457 -38.47 -5.89 14.21
C GLN A 457 -39.52 -5.22 15.10
N VAL A 458 -39.40 -5.32 16.42
CA VAL A 458 -40.31 -4.66 17.37
C VAL A 458 -40.26 -3.14 17.22
N ALA A 459 -39.08 -2.56 17.03
CA ALA A 459 -38.94 -1.12 16.79
C ALA A 459 -39.56 -0.69 15.44
N LEU A 460 -39.40 -1.50 14.39
CA LEU A 460 -40.01 -1.24 13.08
C LEU A 460 -41.53 -1.43 13.10
N GLU A 461 -42.05 -2.38 13.88
CA GLU A 461 -43.50 -2.53 14.11
C GLU A 461 -44.07 -1.30 14.82
N GLN A 462 -43.39 -0.77 15.84
CA GLN A 462 -43.77 0.50 16.47
C GLN A 462 -43.72 1.68 15.49
N ILE A 463 -42.72 1.73 14.62
CA ILE A 463 -42.61 2.75 13.56
C ILE A 463 -43.73 2.58 12.53
N LYS A 464 -44.05 1.36 12.11
CA LYS A 464 -45.14 1.06 11.17
C LYS A 464 -46.50 1.44 11.75
N ASP A 465 -46.74 1.12 13.02
CA ASP A 465 -47.97 1.48 13.71
C ASP A 465 -48.07 3.00 13.91
N GLY A 466 -46.96 3.67 14.25
CA GLY A 466 -46.87 5.12 14.33
C GLY A 466 -47.07 5.81 12.97
N GLN A 467 -46.48 5.27 11.89
CA GLN A 467 -46.67 5.75 10.52
C GLN A 467 -48.10 5.52 10.03
N LYS A 468 -48.73 4.41 10.41
CA LYS A 468 -50.12 4.10 10.04
C LYS A 468 -51.11 4.97 10.82
N LEU A 469 -50.88 5.20 12.11
CA LEU A 469 -51.64 6.17 12.91
C LEU A 469 -51.48 7.58 12.33
N ALA A 470 -50.25 7.98 11.98
CA ALA A 470 -49.99 9.25 11.32
C ALA A 470 -50.65 9.31 9.93
N GLN A 471 -50.61 8.23 9.14
CA GLN A 471 -51.30 8.16 7.85
C GLN A 471 -52.81 8.29 8.01
N ASP A 472 -53.41 7.58 8.96
CA ASP A 472 -54.86 7.60 9.20
C ASP A 472 -55.29 8.99 9.73
N GLU A 473 -54.53 9.60 10.64
CA GLU A 473 -54.82 10.95 11.14
C GLU A 473 -54.57 12.04 10.10
N ILE A 474 -53.49 11.96 9.33
CA ILE A 474 -53.21 12.89 8.22
C ILE A 474 -54.25 12.73 7.11
N THR A 475 -54.64 11.50 6.77
CA THR A 475 -55.69 11.22 5.78
C THR A 475 -57.05 11.72 6.27
N ASN A 476 -57.38 11.53 7.55
CA ASN A 476 -58.60 12.05 8.15
C ASN A 476 -58.58 13.59 8.24
N ALA A 477 -57.44 14.20 8.54
CA ALA A 477 -57.26 15.65 8.55
C ALA A 477 -57.34 16.24 7.13
N MET A 478 -56.72 15.60 6.13
CA MET A 478 -56.79 15.98 4.72
C MET A 478 -58.17 15.77 4.13
N ASN A 479 -58.87 14.69 4.47
CA ASN A 479 -60.27 14.47 4.07
C ASN A 479 -61.18 15.51 4.72
N SER A 480 -60.96 15.86 5.99
CA SER A 480 -61.68 16.96 6.64
C SER A 480 -61.39 18.32 5.99
N LEU A 481 -60.15 18.54 5.54
CA LEU A 481 -59.73 19.71 4.78
C LEU A 481 -60.42 19.73 3.40
N LYS A 482 -60.44 18.60 2.70
CA LYS A 482 -61.08 18.37 1.39
C LYS A 482 -62.60 18.54 1.46
N ASP A 483 -63.23 18.09 2.53
CA ASP A 483 -64.65 18.29 2.80
C ASP A 483 -64.94 19.77 3.10
N ALA A 484 -64.06 20.45 3.87
CA ALA A 484 -64.13 21.90 4.06
C ALA A 484 -63.95 22.66 2.73
N PHE A 485 -63.05 22.22 1.85
CA PHE A 485 -62.88 22.76 0.48
C PHE A 485 -64.09 22.51 -0.43
N SER A 486 -64.68 21.33 -0.36
CA SER A 486 -65.90 20.98 -1.11
C SER A 486 -67.08 21.86 -0.67
N SER A 487 -67.11 22.23 0.60
CA SER A 487 -68.08 23.19 1.16
C SER A 487 -67.80 24.65 0.76
N LEU A 488 -66.55 25.02 0.48
CA LEU A 488 -66.14 26.34 -0.06
C LEU A 488 -66.70 26.60 -1.47
N SER A 489 -66.86 25.56 -2.30
CA SER A 489 -67.43 25.68 -3.65
C SER A 489 -68.94 25.99 -3.65
N ASN A 490 -69.65 25.66 -2.55
CA ASN A 490 -71.11 25.80 -2.43
C ASN A 490 -71.58 27.00 -1.59
N SER A 491 -70.73 28.02 -1.39
CA SER A 491 -71.09 29.35 -0.85
C SER A 491 -71.69 29.39 0.57
N LYS A 492 -70.81 29.37 1.59
CA LYS A 492 -70.80 30.28 2.77
C LYS A 492 -69.55 29.94 3.60
N VAL A 493 -68.56 30.84 3.60
CA VAL A 493 -67.25 30.61 4.20
C VAL A 493 -67.29 30.85 5.71
N ASP A 494 -66.95 29.84 6.50
CA ASP A 494 -66.66 29.98 7.93
C ASP A 494 -65.15 29.83 8.13
N LEU A 495 -64.42 30.95 7.97
CA LEU A 495 -62.95 31.02 8.06
C LEU A 495 -62.44 30.47 9.40
N ASN A 496 -63.24 30.53 10.47
CA ASN A 496 -62.88 30.01 11.79
C ASN A 496 -62.73 28.47 11.80
N LYS A 497 -63.49 27.73 10.99
CA LYS A 497 -63.34 26.26 10.91
C LYS A 497 -62.09 25.84 10.15
N LEU A 498 -61.70 26.62 9.14
CA LEU A 498 -60.46 26.40 8.38
C LEU A 498 -59.24 26.69 9.26
N THR A 499 -59.27 27.82 10.00
CA THR A 499 -58.24 28.17 11.00
C THR A 499 -58.16 27.12 12.10
N GLN A 500 -59.29 26.59 12.60
CA GLN A 500 -59.27 25.49 13.59
C GLN A 500 -58.73 24.17 13.03
N GLY A 501 -58.98 23.86 11.75
CA GLY A 501 -58.42 22.68 11.09
C GLY A 501 -56.90 22.80 10.91
N LEU A 502 -56.44 23.97 10.51
CA LEU A 502 -55.01 24.28 10.39
C LEU A 502 -54.32 24.39 11.75
N ASP A 503 -54.97 24.93 12.78
CA ASP A 503 -54.46 24.95 14.15
C ASP A 503 -54.30 23.52 14.71
N LYS A 504 -55.20 22.59 14.36
CA LYS A 504 -55.03 21.17 14.71
C LYS A 504 -53.88 20.52 13.95
N ILE A 505 -53.75 20.79 12.64
CA ILE A 505 -52.62 20.31 11.84
C ILE A 505 -51.30 20.91 12.36
N LYS A 506 -51.32 22.16 12.80
CA LYS A 506 -50.19 22.88 13.42
C LYS A 506 -49.83 22.30 14.77
N LEU A 507 -50.81 22.06 15.65
CA LEU A 507 -50.59 21.41 16.94
C LEU A 507 -49.98 20.02 16.76
N TYR A 508 -50.49 19.25 15.78
CA TYR A 508 -50.00 17.93 15.45
C TYR A 508 -48.61 17.96 14.78
N ALA A 509 -48.38 18.91 13.86
CA ALA A 509 -47.07 19.10 13.23
C ALA A 509 -46.02 19.56 14.24
N ASP A 510 -46.38 20.41 15.20
CA ASP A 510 -45.52 20.87 16.29
C ASP A 510 -45.27 19.75 17.31
N GLU A 511 -46.26 18.95 17.69
CA GLU A 511 -46.09 17.76 18.55
C GLU A 511 -45.25 16.67 17.87
N TYR A 512 -45.50 16.40 16.59
CA TYR A 512 -44.74 15.45 15.79
C TYR A 512 -43.28 15.92 15.61
N TYR A 513 -43.06 17.20 15.31
CA TYR A 513 -41.74 17.82 15.19
C TYR A 513 -40.98 17.85 16.53
N ALA A 514 -41.67 18.11 17.65
CA ALA A 514 -41.08 18.05 18.98
C ALA A 514 -40.67 16.62 19.37
N ALA A 515 -41.43 15.60 18.94
CA ALA A 515 -41.15 14.19 19.21
C ALA A 515 -40.06 13.59 18.30
N HIS A 516 -39.84 14.13 17.09
CA HIS A 516 -38.93 13.56 16.07
C HIS A 516 -37.81 14.50 15.62
N LYS A 517 -37.49 15.51 16.44
CA LYS A 517 -36.50 16.57 16.17
C LYS A 517 -35.13 16.08 15.66
N ASP A 518 -34.74 14.86 16.02
CA ASP A 518 -33.47 14.24 15.60
C ASP A 518 -33.62 13.19 14.47
N SER A 519 -34.85 12.77 14.13
CA SER A 519 -35.16 11.59 13.29
C SER A 519 -35.90 11.90 11.98
N ASP A 520 -36.33 13.13 11.73
CA ASP A 520 -37.11 13.44 10.52
C ASP A 520 -36.23 13.42 9.26
N SER A 521 -36.44 12.39 8.42
CA SER A 521 -35.80 12.20 7.11
C SER A 521 -36.69 12.62 5.93
N THR A 522 -37.82 13.28 6.22
CA THR A 522 -38.82 13.64 5.21
C THR A 522 -38.47 15.00 4.59
N PHE A 523 -37.51 14.94 3.65
CA PHE A 523 -37.05 16.08 2.87
C PHE A 523 -38.06 16.40 1.76
N PHE A 524 -38.55 17.63 1.69
CA PHE A 524 -39.53 18.04 0.68
C PHE A 524 -39.34 19.51 0.28
N ILE A 525 -39.18 19.76 -1.02
CA ILE A 525 -39.21 21.10 -1.61
C ILE A 525 -40.46 21.22 -2.50
N PRO A 526 -41.37 22.17 -2.22
CA PRO A 526 -42.49 22.49 -3.09
C PRO A 526 -42.03 23.14 -4.40
N ALA A 527 -42.74 22.88 -5.51
CA ALA A 527 -42.40 23.39 -6.84
C ALA A 527 -42.33 24.94 -6.94
N ASN A 528 -42.97 25.66 -6.00
CA ASN A 528 -43.02 27.13 -5.93
C ASN A 528 -42.59 27.68 -4.54
N ALA A 529 -41.70 26.99 -3.83
CA ALA A 529 -41.28 27.36 -2.47
C ALA A 529 -40.78 28.82 -2.35
N GLU A 530 -40.18 29.36 -3.41
CA GLU A 530 -39.68 30.74 -3.49
C GLU A 530 -40.79 31.81 -3.45
N GLU A 531 -42.03 31.48 -3.85
CA GLU A 531 -43.18 32.39 -3.81
C GLU A 531 -43.89 32.37 -2.44
N ILE A 532 -43.56 31.39 -1.60
CA ILE A 532 -44.19 31.16 -0.30
C ILE A 532 -43.34 31.74 0.82
N ASP A 533 -42.02 31.56 0.78
CA ASP A 533 -41.11 32.18 1.75
C ASP A 533 -39.81 32.63 1.05
N PRO A 534 -39.44 33.93 1.12
CA PRO A 534 -38.17 34.44 0.60
C PRO A 534 -36.93 33.67 1.10
N ALA A 535 -36.99 33.05 2.28
CA ALA A 535 -35.91 32.22 2.82
C ALA A 535 -35.56 31.03 1.90
N PHE A 536 -36.53 30.50 1.14
CA PHE A 536 -36.26 29.43 0.16
C PHE A 536 -35.41 29.91 -1.01
N LYS A 537 -35.49 31.19 -1.38
CA LYS A 537 -34.67 31.74 -2.46
C LYS A 537 -33.19 31.75 -2.08
N ASP A 538 -32.87 32.21 -0.88
CA ASP A 538 -31.50 32.21 -0.36
C ASP A 538 -30.99 30.78 -0.16
N LEU A 539 -31.86 29.88 0.32
CA LEU A 539 -31.53 28.47 0.45
C LEU A 539 -31.24 27.82 -0.91
N LYS A 540 -32.11 27.99 -1.89
CA LYS A 540 -31.93 27.45 -3.25
C LYS A 540 -30.63 27.95 -3.89
N ASN A 541 -30.30 29.22 -3.70
CA ASN A 541 -29.00 29.77 -4.13
C ASN A 541 -27.80 29.06 -3.47
N ALA A 542 -27.92 28.69 -2.19
CA ALA A 542 -26.90 27.89 -1.52
C ALA A 542 -26.87 26.43 -2.01
N MET A 543 -28.03 25.83 -2.30
CA MET A 543 -28.12 24.48 -2.86
C MET A 543 -27.50 24.39 -4.27
N ASN A 544 -27.68 25.44 -5.08
CA ASN A 544 -27.10 25.56 -6.43
C ASN A 544 -25.57 25.47 -6.44
N GLN A 545 -24.88 25.71 -5.32
CA GLN A 545 -23.42 25.53 -5.24
C GLN A 545 -23.00 24.06 -5.28
N TYR A 546 -23.92 23.14 -4.99
CA TYR A 546 -23.67 21.70 -4.86
C TYR A 546 -24.35 20.87 -5.95
N ILE A 547 -25.16 21.49 -6.83
CA ILE A 547 -25.83 20.83 -7.96
C ILE A 547 -25.31 21.47 -9.25
N SER A 548 -25.03 20.66 -10.26
CA SER A 548 -24.58 21.15 -11.56
C SER A 548 -25.69 21.92 -12.30
N GLU A 549 -25.30 22.79 -13.23
CA GLU A 549 -26.25 23.58 -14.03
C GLU A 549 -27.23 22.69 -14.84
N ASP A 550 -26.79 21.51 -15.27
CA ASP A 550 -27.62 20.52 -15.98
C ASP A 550 -28.47 19.65 -15.06
N SER A 551 -28.41 19.87 -13.74
CA SER A 551 -29.15 19.14 -12.71
C SER A 551 -28.91 17.63 -12.69
N LYS A 552 -27.81 17.17 -13.27
CA LYS A 552 -27.43 15.74 -13.36
C LYS A 552 -26.23 15.38 -12.50
N GLY A 553 -25.51 16.38 -11.98
CA GLY A 553 -24.35 16.22 -11.13
C GLY A 553 -24.60 16.84 -9.77
N MET A 554 -24.01 16.25 -8.73
CA MET A 554 -23.95 16.84 -7.42
C MET A 554 -22.63 16.58 -6.72
N VAL A 555 -22.26 17.49 -5.83
CA VAL A 555 -21.06 17.41 -4.99
C VAL A 555 -21.46 17.47 -3.53
N ILE A 556 -20.91 16.58 -2.72
CA ILE A 556 -21.01 16.58 -1.27
C ILE A 556 -19.60 16.80 -0.71
N ASP A 557 -19.41 17.90 0.01
CA ASP A 557 -18.16 18.26 0.66
C ASP A 557 -18.13 17.69 2.08
N VAL A 558 -17.28 16.69 2.30
CA VAL A 558 -17.06 16.06 3.60
C VAL A 558 -15.82 16.67 4.23
N VAL A 559 -16.05 17.45 5.28
CA VAL A 559 -15.05 18.16 6.06
C VAL A 559 -14.54 17.24 7.15
N LEU A 560 -13.24 16.94 7.12
CA LEU A 560 -12.60 16.11 8.13
C LEU A 560 -12.17 16.94 9.35
N SER A 561 -12.23 16.36 10.55
CA SER A 561 -11.68 16.96 11.77
C SER A 561 -10.15 16.85 11.85
N ILE A 562 -9.56 16.05 10.95
CA ILE A 562 -8.13 15.74 10.88
C ILE A 562 -7.49 16.38 9.63
N PRO A 563 -6.19 16.69 9.68
CA PRO A 563 -5.48 17.26 8.52
C PRO A 563 -5.59 16.34 7.29
N PRO A 564 -5.85 16.87 6.08
CA PRO A 564 -6.16 16.09 4.88
C PRO A 564 -5.00 15.21 4.38
N TYR A 565 -3.76 15.52 4.76
CA TYR A 565 -2.57 14.76 4.35
C TYR A 565 -2.17 13.64 5.34
N LYS A 566 -2.85 13.55 6.49
CA LYS A 566 -2.56 12.52 7.50
C LYS A 566 -3.08 11.17 7.04
N ILE A 567 -2.39 10.11 7.46
CA ILE A 567 -2.72 8.72 7.10
C ILE A 567 -4.17 8.38 7.50
N GLU A 568 -4.59 8.84 8.68
CA GLU A 568 -5.94 8.68 9.21
C GLU A 568 -6.99 9.34 8.31
N ALA A 569 -6.66 10.46 7.67
CA ALA A 569 -7.54 11.16 6.74
C ALA A 569 -7.64 10.42 5.40
N LEU A 570 -6.54 9.85 4.92
CA LEU A 570 -6.52 8.96 3.75
C LEU A 570 -7.44 7.75 4.01
N ASP A 571 -7.30 7.10 5.18
CA ASP A 571 -8.11 5.94 5.55
C ASP A 571 -9.59 6.29 5.70
N THR A 572 -9.90 7.45 6.30
CA THR A 572 -11.29 7.95 6.42
C THR A 572 -11.92 8.19 5.05
N SER A 573 -11.15 8.65 4.05
CA SER A 573 -11.66 8.84 2.68
C SER A 573 -12.13 7.54 2.02
N LYS A 574 -11.47 6.40 2.32
CA LYS A 574 -11.92 5.06 1.88
C LYS A 574 -13.25 4.67 2.51
N VAL A 575 -13.43 4.99 3.79
CA VAL A 575 -14.69 4.73 4.51
C VAL A 575 -15.82 5.59 3.94
N ILE A 576 -15.56 6.88 3.70
CA ILE A 576 -16.51 7.81 3.05
C ILE A 576 -16.97 7.23 1.70
N LYS A 577 -16.02 6.80 0.86
CA LYS A 577 -16.33 6.17 -0.43
C LYS A 577 -17.25 4.97 -0.28
N ARG A 578 -16.91 4.03 0.63
CA ARG A 578 -17.70 2.82 0.85
C ARG A 578 -19.12 3.13 1.33
N VAL A 579 -19.27 3.99 2.34
CA VAL A 579 -20.57 4.35 2.93
C VAL A 579 -21.46 5.06 1.92
N ALA A 580 -20.90 5.98 1.14
CA ALA A 580 -21.64 6.68 0.09
C ALA A 580 -22.03 5.73 -1.07
N GLU A 581 -21.14 4.85 -1.52
CA GLU A 581 -21.44 3.83 -2.54
C GLU A 581 -22.55 2.86 -2.10
N GLU A 582 -22.48 2.37 -0.86
CA GLU A 582 -23.48 1.44 -0.31
C GLU A 582 -24.85 2.10 -0.13
N THR A 583 -24.87 3.36 0.29
CA THR A 583 -26.12 4.13 0.43
C THR A 583 -26.72 4.39 -0.96
N LEU A 584 -25.90 4.79 -1.94
CA LEU A 584 -26.34 5.08 -3.30
C LEU A 584 -26.97 3.85 -3.99
N LYS A 585 -26.36 2.67 -3.87
CA LYS A 585 -26.84 1.42 -4.47
C LYS A 585 -28.20 0.94 -3.95
N LYS A 586 -28.58 1.33 -2.73
CA LYS A 586 -29.87 0.95 -2.11
C LYS A 586 -30.96 2.00 -2.31
N SER A 587 -30.71 3.00 -3.16
CA SER A 587 -31.49 4.23 -3.22
C SER A 587 -32.15 4.45 -4.58
N TYR A 588 -32.96 5.51 -4.68
CA TYR A 588 -33.54 5.95 -5.95
C TYR A 588 -32.48 6.31 -7.00
N LEU A 589 -31.27 6.70 -6.59
CA LEU A 589 -30.17 7.05 -7.52
C LEU A 589 -29.29 5.83 -7.88
N ASP A 590 -29.75 4.60 -7.67
CA ASP A 590 -29.04 3.40 -8.12
C ASP A 590 -28.74 3.46 -9.64
N GLY A 591 -27.56 2.96 -10.00
CA GLY A 591 -27.00 3.06 -11.36
C GLY A 591 -26.24 4.35 -11.66
N SER A 592 -26.22 5.33 -10.76
CA SER A 592 -25.45 6.58 -10.93
C SER A 592 -23.94 6.37 -10.78
N GLU A 593 -23.14 7.14 -11.52
CA GLU A 593 -21.67 7.15 -11.38
C GLU A 593 -21.30 7.95 -10.12
N MET A 594 -20.44 7.38 -9.27
CA MET A 594 -19.94 8.05 -8.07
C MET A 594 -18.42 7.98 -7.99
N HIS A 595 -17.81 9.12 -7.68
CA HIS A 595 -16.38 9.26 -7.47
C HIS A 595 -16.10 10.05 -6.19
N VAL A 596 -15.03 9.68 -5.48
CA VAL A 596 -14.53 10.45 -4.34
C VAL A 596 -13.21 11.11 -4.74
N GLY A 597 -13.15 12.43 -4.56
CA GLY A 597 -12.00 13.27 -4.83
C GLY A 597 -11.60 14.08 -3.60
N GLY A 598 -10.78 15.11 -3.83
CA GLY A 598 -10.11 15.85 -2.76
C GLY A 598 -8.73 15.25 -2.44
N ILE A 599 -7.97 15.96 -1.62
CA ILE A 599 -6.57 15.65 -1.37
C ILE A 599 -6.41 14.31 -0.67
N SER A 600 -7.22 14.03 0.35
CA SER A 600 -7.12 12.77 1.09
C SER A 600 -7.42 11.55 0.20
N ALA A 601 -8.47 11.62 -0.64
CA ALA A 601 -8.79 10.52 -1.55
C ALA A 601 -7.74 10.34 -2.66
N THR A 602 -7.16 11.44 -3.15
CA THR A 602 -6.10 11.39 -4.16
C THR A 602 -4.85 10.73 -3.58
N PHE A 603 -4.41 11.14 -2.39
CA PHE A 603 -3.22 10.59 -1.75
C PHE A 603 -3.42 9.17 -1.21
N ASP A 604 -4.65 8.79 -0.87
CA ASP A 604 -4.99 7.40 -0.58
C ASP A 604 -4.70 6.50 -1.79
N HIS A 605 -5.20 6.88 -2.98
CA HIS A 605 -4.91 6.16 -4.21
C HIS A 605 -3.42 6.20 -4.57
N VAL A 606 -2.73 7.33 -4.38
CA VAL A 606 -1.27 7.41 -4.62
C VAL A 606 -0.53 6.46 -3.68
N ARG A 607 -0.90 6.38 -2.40
CA ARG A 607 -0.30 5.47 -1.43
C ARG A 607 -0.46 4.01 -1.85
N ASP A 608 -1.65 3.61 -2.28
CA ASP A 608 -1.91 2.23 -2.70
C ASP A 608 -1.14 1.88 -3.99
N ILE A 609 -1.19 2.75 -5.01
CA ILE A 609 -0.48 2.54 -6.28
C ILE A 609 1.04 2.49 -6.04
N THR A 610 1.59 3.41 -5.24
CA THR A 610 3.03 3.48 -4.99
C THR A 610 3.54 2.31 -4.15
N ALA A 611 2.77 1.81 -3.18
CA ALA A 611 3.14 0.63 -2.40
C ALA A 611 3.29 -0.62 -3.27
N ASP A 612 2.32 -0.84 -4.17
CA ASP A 612 2.31 -1.96 -5.11
C ASP A 612 3.44 -1.84 -6.16
N ASP A 613 3.58 -0.66 -6.76
CA ASP A 613 4.60 -0.40 -7.76
C ASP A 613 6.00 -0.49 -7.17
N PHE A 614 6.23 -0.04 -5.94
CA PHE A 614 7.55 -0.08 -5.30
C PHE A 614 8.13 -1.50 -5.27
N VAL A 615 7.34 -2.49 -4.83
CA VAL A 615 7.80 -3.89 -4.75
C VAL A 615 8.02 -4.48 -6.14
N LYS A 616 7.11 -4.24 -7.08
CA LYS A 616 7.21 -4.74 -8.46
C LYS A 616 8.45 -4.16 -9.17
N LEU A 617 8.66 -2.85 -9.04
CA LEU A 617 9.81 -2.15 -9.63
C LEU A 617 11.12 -2.59 -8.99
N MET A 618 11.17 -2.73 -7.67
CA MET A 618 12.34 -3.27 -6.99
C MET A 618 12.75 -4.63 -7.58
N LEU A 619 11.78 -5.53 -7.79
CA LEU A 619 12.04 -6.83 -8.41
C LEU A 619 12.50 -6.69 -9.87
N PHE A 620 11.84 -5.88 -10.69
CA PHE A 620 12.23 -5.70 -12.09
C PHE A 620 13.62 -5.09 -12.24
N VAL A 621 13.97 -4.09 -11.43
CA VAL A 621 15.30 -3.48 -11.42
C VAL A 621 16.35 -4.49 -11.00
N LEU A 622 16.13 -5.23 -9.91
CA LEU A 622 17.07 -6.25 -9.44
C LEU A 622 17.24 -7.38 -10.44
N ILE A 623 16.16 -7.86 -11.06
CA ILE A 623 16.22 -8.89 -12.12
C ILE A 623 16.96 -8.35 -13.36
N GLY A 624 16.65 -7.12 -13.79
CA GLY A 624 17.32 -6.48 -14.92
C GLY A 624 18.83 -6.40 -14.71
N ILE A 625 19.25 -5.91 -13.54
CA ILE A 625 20.66 -5.83 -13.17
C ILE A 625 21.27 -7.22 -13.00
N PHE A 626 20.55 -8.17 -12.42
CA PHE A 626 21.00 -9.56 -12.27
C PHE A 626 21.35 -10.19 -13.62
N VAL A 627 20.47 -10.04 -14.61
CA VAL A 627 20.68 -10.57 -15.97
C VAL A 627 21.92 -9.94 -16.59
N VAL A 628 22.06 -8.62 -16.49
CA VAL A 628 23.23 -7.89 -17.00
C VAL A 628 24.52 -8.37 -16.34
N LEU A 629 24.54 -8.48 -15.01
CA LEU A 629 25.67 -8.99 -14.26
C LEU A 629 26.02 -10.44 -14.62
N CYS A 630 25.01 -11.31 -14.83
CA CYS A 630 25.22 -12.68 -15.26
C CYS A 630 25.89 -12.75 -16.64
N LEU A 631 25.44 -11.91 -17.58
CA LEU A 631 26.01 -11.83 -18.93
C LEU A 631 27.45 -11.33 -18.92
N LEU A 632 27.72 -10.27 -18.15
CA LEU A 632 29.04 -9.63 -18.05
C LEU A 632 30.05 -10.51 -17.33
N LEU A 633 29.70 -11.00 -16.13
CA LEU A 633 30.60 -11.81 -15.32
C LEU A 633 30.72 -13.25 -15.84
N ARG A 634 29.77 -13.69 -16.67
CA ARG A 634 29.59 -15.10 -17.09
C ARG A 634 29.52 -16.04 -15.89
N SER A 635 28.92 -15.57 -14.81
CA SER A 635 28.79 -16.25 -13.52
C SER A 635 27.42 -15.94 -12.93
N VAL A 636 26.86 -16.86 -12.18
CA VAL A 636 25.57 -16.69 -11.49
C VAL A 636 25.77 -16.39 -10.01
N ILE A 637 26.79 -16.98 -9.38
CA ILE A 637 27.01 -16.86 -7.94
C ILE A 637 27.49 -15.46 -7.55
N ALA A 638 28.41 -14.88 -8.34
CA ALA A 638 28.91 -13.53 -8.08
C ALA A 638 27.81 -12.46 -8.11
N PRO A 639 26.97 -12.38 -9.16
CA PRO A 639 25.84 -11.46 -9.20
C PRO A 639 24.88 -11.57 -8.00
N ILE A 640 24.61 -12.78 -7.48
CA ILE A 640 23.67 -12.96 -6.37
C ILE A 640 24.13 -12.22 -5.12
N TYR A 641 25.36 -12.46 -4.66
CA TYR A 641 25.82 -11.79 -3.45
C TYR A 641 26.06 -10.30 -3.69
N LEU A 642 26.47 -9.88 -4.89
CA LEU A 642 26.62 -8.46 -5.22
C LEU A 642 25.28 -7.72 -5.09
N LEU A 643 24.20 -8.28 -5.63
CA LEU A 643 22.86 -7.74 -5.46
C LEU A 643 22.41 -7.75 -3.99
N LEU A 644 22.68 -8.85 -3.26
CA LEU A 644 22.37 -8.92 -1.84
C LEU A 644 23.08 -7.80 -1.07
N THR A 645 24.36 -7.53 -1.37
CA THR A 645 25.10 -6.46 -0.71
C THR A 645 24.55 -5.06 -1.02
N ILE A 646 24.02 -4.84 -2.23
CA ILE A 646 23.36 -3.59 -2.62
C ILE A 646 22.05 -3.41 -1.84
N VAL A 647 21.23 -4.48 -1.74
CA VAL A 647 19.98 -4.44 -0.97
C VAL A 647 20.26 -4.20 0.51
N ILE A 648 21.29 -4.82 1.08
CA ILE A 648 21.76 -4.57 2.45
C ILE A 648 22.19 -3.11 2.62
N SER A 649 22.95 -2.56 1.67
CA SER A 649 23.39 -1.17 1.69
C SER A 649 22.19 -0.23 1.68
N TYR A 650 21.24 -0.44 0.76
CA TYR A 650 19.99 0.33 0.68
C TYR A 650 19.18 0.27 1.98
N ALA A 651 18.95 -0.92 2.53
CA ALA A 651 18.21 -1.09 3.77
C ALA A 651 18.91 -0.40 4.96
N THR A 652 20.24 -0.50 5.02
CA THR A 652 21.04 0.20 6.03
C THR A 652 20.91 1.71 5.87
N THR A 653 20.97 2.25 4.65
CA THR A 653 20.79 3.67 4.38
C THR A 653 19.41 4.15 4.80
N MET A 654 18.34 3.42 4.49
CA MET A 654 17.00 3.79 4.94
C MET A 654 16.88 3.77 6.46
N GLY A 655 17.54 2.83 7.13
CA GLY A 655 17.65 2.80 8.58
C GLY A 655 18.41 3.98 9.18
N VAL A 656 19.51 4.41 8.55
CA VAL A 656 20.24 5.62 8.95
C VAL A 656 19.38 6.87 8.71
N SER A 657 18.69 6.95 7.56
CA SER A 657 17.75 8.03 7.27
C SER A 657 16.63 8.10 8.31
N TYR A 658 16.07 6.96 8.74
CA TYR A 658 15.11 6.93 9.85
C TYR A 658 15.68 7.55 11.13
N VAL A 659 16.89 7.14 11.53
CA VAL A 659 17.54 7.66 12.75
C VAL A 659 17.77 9.17 12.65
N VAL A 660 18.24 9.66 11.51
CA VAL A 660 18.53 11.09 11.34
C VAL A 660 17.26 11.92 11.25
N PHE A 661 16.32 11.52 10.42
CA PHE A 661 15.15 12.35 10.13
C PHE A 661 14.04 12.21 11.16
N GLN A 662 13.72 10.99 11.60
CA GLN A 662 12.60 10.77 12.52
C GLN A 662 13.05 10.82 13.98
N LEU A 663 14.17 10.18 14.34
CA LEU A 663 14.63 10.18 15.74
C LEU A 663 15.35 11.48 16.14
N ILE A 664 16.23 12.01 15.29
CA ILE A 664 17.04 13.20 15.63
C ILE A 664 16.31 14.49 15.24
N MET A 665 15.79 14.59 14.02
CA MET A 665 15.12 15.81 13.53
C MET A 665 13.62 15.88 13.84
N GLY A 666 13.01 14.79 14.35
CA GLY A 666 11.60 14.77 14.75
C GLY A 666 10.61 14.87 13.59
N TYR A 667 11.00 14.46 12.39
CA TYR A 667 10.09 14.44 11.24
C TYR A 667 9.05 13.33 11.43
N GLU A 668 7.79 13.60 11.08
CA GLU A 668 6.69 12.62 11.17
C GLU A 668 6.88 11.42 10.22
N GLY A 669 7.71 11.58 9.19
CA GLY A 669 7.96 10.57 8.18
C GLY A 669 8.97 11.07 7.15
N LEU A 670 9.58 10.13 6.43
CA LEU A 670 10.28 10.46 5.18
C LEU A 670 9.25 10.70 4.08
N SER A 671 9.55 11.58 3.12
CA SER A 671 8.68 11.71 1.94
C SER A 671 8.52 10.34 1.27
N TRP A 672 7.30 10.02 0.85
CA TRP A 672 6.97 8.81 0.10
C TRP A 672 7.87 8.62 -1.13
N SER A 673 8.32 9.71 -1.74
CA SER A 673 9.20 9.69 -2.92
C SER A 673 10.66 9.33 -2.59
N THR A 674 11.14 9.67 -1.39
CA THR A 674 12.53 9.48 -0.95
C THR A 674 12.95 8.01 -1.02
N THR A 675 12.11 7.13 -0.47
CA THR A 675 12.41 5.69 -0.37
C THR A 675 12.63 5.06 -1.75
N PHE A 676 11.80 5.46 -2.72
CA PHE A 676 11.85 4.96 -4.09
C PHE A 676 13.07 5.50 -4.84
N PHE A 677 13.28 6.81 -4.86
CA PHE A 677 14.38 7.37 -5.62
C PHE A 677 15.75 7.07 -5.01
N ALA A 678 15.85 6.97 -3.68
CA ALA A 678 17.05 6.47 -3.02
C ALA A 678 17.37 5.03 -3.46
N PHE A 679 16.35 4.16 -3.59
CA PHE A 679 16.53 2.80 -4.11
C PHE A 679 17.10 2.84 -5.53
N CYS A 680 16.44 3.56 -6.45
CA CYS A 680 16.87 3.64 -7.84
C CYS A 680 18.29 4.19 -7.97
N LEU A 681 18.63 5.27 -7.25
CA LEU A 681 19.97 5.87 -7.27
C LEU A 681 21.04 4.93 -6.72
N LEU A 682 20.83 4.36 -5.53
CA LEU A 682 21.82 3.50 -4.88
C LEU A 682 22.03 2.19 -5.62
N VAL A 683 20.97 1.62 -6.18
CA VAL A 683 21.05 0.36 -6.91
C VAL A 683 21.65 0.58 -8.29
N ALA A 684 21.20 1.60 -9.04
CA ALA A 684 21.75 1.86 -10.37
C ALA A 684 23.24 2.20 -10.30
N LEU A 685 23.65 3.04 -9.34
CA LEU A 685 25.04 3.51 -9.24
C LEU A 685 25.95 2.58 -8.42
N GLY A 686 25.41 1.79 -7.49
CA GLY A 686 26.19 0.90 -6.63
C GLY A 686 26.72 -0.36 -7.34
N VAL A 687 26.12 -0.73 -8.47
CA VAL A 687 26.50 -1.92 -9.25
C VAL A 687 27.84 -1.74 -9.95
N ASP A 688 28.09 -0.55 -10.48
CA ASP A 688 29.17 -0.22 -11.40
C ASP A 688 30.54 -0.62 -10.88
N TYR A 689 30.83 -0.21 -9.65
CA TYR A 689 32.09 -0.51 -9.01
C TYR A 689 32.19 -1.98 -8.55
N ASN A 690 31.06 -2.68 -8.36
CA ASN A 690 31.07 -4.10 -7.96
C ASN A 690 31.58 -4.93 -9.12
N ILE A 691 31.21 -4.52 -10.33
CA ILE A 691 31.76 -5.04 -11.57
C ILE A 691 33.26 -4.73 -11.66
N PHE A 692 33.70 -3.49 -11.40
CA PHE A 692 35.13 -3.15 -11.45
C PHE A 692 35.99 -4.01 -10.52
N LEU A 693 35.57 -4.16 -9.27
CA LEU A 693 36.30 -4.98 -8.29
C LEU A 693 36.32 -6.44 -8.74
N ILE A 694 35.16 -7.03 -9.07
CA ILE A 694 35.09 -8.46 -9.44
C ILE A 694 35.75 -8.76 -10.78
N SER A 695 35.68 -7.85 -11.75
CA SER A 695 36.43 -7.95 -13.01
C SER A 695 37.93 -7.97 -12.73
N ARG A 696 38.41 -7.10 -11.84
CA ARG A 696 39.83 -7.11 -11.45
C ARG A 696 40.21 -8.36 -10.67
N VAL A 697 39.34 -8.86 -9.81
CA VAL A 697 39.53 -10.16 -9.14
C VAL A 697 39.65 -11.27 -10.18
N LYS A 698 38.85 -11.23 -11.26
CA LYS A 698 38.89 -12.20 -12.35
C LYS A 698 40.20 -12.14 -13.14
N GLU A 699 40.72 -10.93 -13.38
CA GLU A 699 42.00 -10.70 -14.04
C GLU A 699 43.21 -11.18 -13.21
N GLU A 700 43.19 -10.91 -11.90
CA GLU A 700 44.28 -11.24 -10.97
C GLU A 700 44.20 -12.68 -10.42
N TYR A 701 43.12 -13.40 -10.75
CA TYR A 701 42.85 -14.75 -10.30
C TYR A 701 43.78 -15.78 -10.97
N LYS A 702 44.36 -16.66 -10.15
CA LYS A 702 45.04 -17.88 -10.58
C LYS A 702 44.32 -19.08 -9.96
N PRO A 703 44.16 -20.21 -10.68
CA PRO A 703 43.51 -21.41 -10.12
C PRO A 703 44.11 -21.81 -8.76
N GLY A 704 43.27 -21.91 -7.73
CA GLY A 704 43.70 -22.23 -6.36
C GLY A 704 44.17 -21.04 -5.50
N ASP A 705 44.30 -19.83 -6.05
CA ASP A 705 44.69 -18.60 -5.33
C ASP A 705 43.62 -17.50 -5.43
N VAL A 706 42.39 -17.80 -4.99
CA VAL A 706 41.30 -16.80 -4.91
C VAL A 706 41.65 -15.71 -3.90
N THR A 707 42.20 -16.09 -2.74
CA THR A 707 42.55 -15.16 -1.66
C THR A 707 43.59 -14.14 -2.09
N GLY A 708 44.68 -14.58 -2.74
CA GLY A 708 45.70 -13.68 -3.27
C GLY A 708 45.19 -12.84 -4.44
N GLY A 709 44.35 -13.40 -5.31
CA GLY A 709 43.69 -12.66 -6.40
C GLY A 709 42.83 -11.51 -5.87
N VAL A 710 42.00 -11.78 -4.86
CA VAL A 710 41.18 -10.75 -4.20
C VAL A 710 42.04 -9.70 -3.50
N ALA A 711 43.12 -10.11 -2.82
CA ALA A 711 44.01 -9.19 -2.13
C ALA A 711 44.73 -8.23 -3.09
N ARG A 712 45.21 -8.74 -4.24
CA ARG A 712 45.86 -7.94 -5.29
C ARG A 712 44.88 -6.98 -5.94
N ALA A 713 43.69 -7.46 -6.29
CA ALA A 713 42.64 -6.63 -6.89
C ALA A 713 42.21 -5.49 -5.98
N LEU A 714 41.98 -5.77 -4.69
CA LEU A 714 41.62 -4.75 -3.70
C LEU A 714 42.74 -3.72 -3.49
N ALA A 715 44.00 -4.17 -3.43
CA ALA A 715 45.15 -3.28 -3.27
C ALA A 715 45.37 -2.36 -4.48
N SER A 716 45.08 -2.81 -5.70
CA SER A 716 45.26 -2.02 -6.93
C SER A 716 44.09 -1.08 -7.22
N THR A 717 42.86 -1.45 -6.84
CA THR A 717 41.65 -0.69 -7.21
C THR A 717 41.09 0.19 -6.08
N GLY A 718 41.40 -0.11 -4.82
CA GLY A 718 40.79 0.57 -3.67
C GLY A 718 40.94 2.09 -3.67
N GLY A 719 42.11 2.62 -4.08
CA GLY A 719 42.34 4.06 -4.14
C GLY A 719 41.51 4.78 -5.22
N ILE A 720 41.40 4.19 -6.40
CA ILE A 720 40.61 4.75 -7.52
C ILE A 720 39.12 4.71 -7.17
N ILE A 721 38.66 3.53 -6.72
CA ILE A 721 37.28 3.31 -6.30
C ILE A 721 36.84 4.28 -5.21
N THR A 722 37.68 4.48 -4.19
CA THR A 722 37.37 5.40 -3.08
C THR A 722 37.28 6.85 -3.55
N SER A 723 38.16 7.25 -4.48
CA SER A 723 38.15 8.61 -5.03
C SER A 723 36.87 8.87 -5.83
N CYS A 724 36.47 7.93 -6.68
CA CYS A 724 35.21 7.99 -7.42
C CYS A 724 34.00 8.05 -6.46
N GLY A 725 33.95 7.16 -5.45
CA GLY A 725 32.86 7.16 -4.47
C GLY A 725 32.72 8.47 -3.69
N ILE A 726 33.83 9.11 -3.30
CA ILE A 726 33.80 10.44 -2.64
C ILE A 726 33.30 11.52 -3.59
N ILE A 727 33.75 11.51 -4.84
CA ILE A 727 33.33 12.51 -5.84
C ILE A 727 31.83 12.37 -6.13
N MET A 728 31.35 11.14 -6.31
CA MET A 728 29.93 10.87 -6.53
C MET A 728 29.08 11.21 -5.29
N ALA A 729 29.55 10.90 -4.08
CA ALA A 729 28.90 11.39 -2.86
C ALA A 729 28.86 12.93 -2.83
N GLY A 730 29.92 13.61 -3.26
CA GLY A 730 29.95 15.06 -3.38
C GLY A 730 28.92 15.62 -4.37
N THR A 731 28.73 14.98 -5.53
CA THR A 731 27.72 15.43 -6.51
C THR A 731 26.30 15.29 -5.99
N PHE A 732 25.97 14.17 -5.32
CA PHE A 732 24.68 14.03 -4.64
C PHE A 732 24.55 14.93 -3.40
N GLY A 733 25.67 15.27 -2.77
CA GLY A 733 25.73 16.23 -1.68
C GLY A 733 25.23 17.63 -2.06
N ALA A 734 25.25 18.00 -3.33
CA ALA A 734 24.64 19.24 -3.79
C ALA A 734 23.12 19.30 -3.53
N LEU A 735 22.43 18.14 -3.53
CA LEU A 735 21.00 18.07 -3.20
C LEU A 735 20.72 18.37 -1.72
N LEU A 736 21.71 18.23 -0.84
CA LEU A 736 21.59 18.62 0.58
C LEU A 736 21.47 20.14 0.77
N ALA A 737 21.80 20.94 -0.24
CA ALA A 737 21.56 22.39 -0.20
C ALA A 737 20.11 22.75 -0.58
N SER A 738 19.30 21.77 -0.99
CA SER A 738 17.93 22.01 -1.40
C SER A 738 17.05 22.37 -0.20
N PRO A 739 16.26 23.46 -0.28
CA PRO A 739 15.27 23.79 0.75
C PRO A 739 14.04 22.87 0.67
N ILE A 740 13.87 22.11 -0.41
CA ILE A 740 12.76 21.17 -0.61
C ILE A 740 13.12 19.84 0.06
N LYS A 741 12.32 19.43 1.05
CA LYS A 741 12.61 18.28 1.94
C LYS A 741 12.82 16.96 1.17
N PRO A 742 11.97 16.54 0.21
CA PRO A 742 12.22 15.34 -0.59
C PRO A 742 13.60 15.31 -1.25
N LEU A 743 14.04 16.43 -1.84
CA LEU A 743 15.35 16.50 -2.49
C LEU A 743 16.50 16.44 -1.48
N PHE A 744 16.34 17.08 -0.31
CA PHE A 744 17.28 16.98 0.79
C PHE A 744 17.43 15.53 1.29
N GLU A 745 16.31 14.85 1.53
CA GLU A 745 16.29 13.46 2.00
C GLU A 745 16.88 12.48 0.97
N ILE A 746 16.53 12.64 -0.32
CA ILE A 746 17.10 11.85 -1.41
C ILE A 746 18.61 12.06 -1.51
N GLY A 747 19.06 13.33 -1.44
CA GLY A 747 20.48 13.68 -1.42
C GLY A 747 21.22 13.04 -0.26
N PHE A 748 20.64 13.11 0.94
CA PHE A 748 21.20 12.50 2.16
C PHE A 748 21.31 10.98 2.02
N ALA A 749 20.24 10.31 1.59
CA ALA A 749 20.23 8.88 1.39
C ALA A 749 21.27 8.47 0.32
N ALA A 750 21.35 9.19 -0.79
CA ALA A 750 22.35 8.93 -1.82
C ALA A 750 23.79 9.09 -1.27
N VAL A 751 24.11 10.20 -0.60
CA VAL A 751 25.43 10.45 -0.01
C VAL A 751 25.83 9.34 0.96
N ILE A 752 24.97 9.05 1.95
CA ILE A 752 25.26 8.04 2.96
C ILE A 752 25.35 6.65 2.35
N GLY A 753 24.42 6.27 1.48
CA GLY A 753 24.44 4.96 0.84
C GLY A 753 25.66 4.75 -0.05
N LEU A 754 26.09 5.76 -0.80
CA LEU A 754 27.30 5.67 -1.62
C LEU A 754 28.58 5.61 -0.79
N LEU A 755 28.68 6.37 0.30
CA LEU A 755 29.81 6.30 1.22
C LEU A 755 29.87 4.94 1.94
N MET A 756 28.72 4.45 2.42
CA MET A 756 28.60 3.14 3.06
C MET A 756 28.99 2.02 2.10
N ASP A 757 28.52 2.10 0.85
CA ASP A 757 28.88 1.17 -0.19
C ASP A 757 30.40 1.20 -0.46
N THR A 758 30.97 2.40 -0.66
CA THR A 758 32.39 2.59 -0.99
C THR A 758 33.33 2.09 0.12
N PHE A 759 33.09 2.51 1.37
CA PHE A 759 34.01 2.27 2.48
C PHE A 759 33.78 0.96 3.23
N ILE A 760 32.53 0.47 3.28
CA ILE A 760 32.20 -0.71 4.09
C ILE A 760 31.90 -1.89 3.17
N VAL A 761 30.91 -1.75 2.30
CA VAL A 761 30.42 -2.89 1.49
C VAL A 761 31.51 -3.37 0.54
N ARG A 762 32.01 -2.46 -0.30
CA ARG A 762 32.95 -2.77 -1.37
C ARG A 762 34.37 -3.06 -0.88
N THR A 763 34.79 -2.37 0.16
CA THR A 763 36.16 -2.46 0.66
C THR A 763 36.33 -3.63 1.64
N LEU A 764 35.29 -3.97 2.40
CA LEU A 764 35.38 -5.00 3.45
C LEU A 764 34.46 -6.20 3.16
N PHE A 765 33.19 -5.95 2.90
CA PHE A 765 32.17 -7.00 2.86
C PHE A 765 32.25 -7.88 1.61
N VAL A 766 32.29 -7.27 0.42
CA VAL A 766 32.37 -7.96 -0.88
C VAL A 766 33.64 -8.80 -1.02
N PRO A 767 34.86 -8.28 -0.72
CA PRO A 767 36.08 -9.10 -0.75
C PRO A 767 36.03 -10.28 0.24
N ALA A 768 35.49 -10.06 1.43
CA ALA A 768 35.38 -11.13 2.44
C ALA A 768 34.43 -12.24 1.99
N ILE A 769 33.29 -11.90 1.38
CA ILE A 769 32.37 -12.87 0.77
C ILE A 769 33.04 -13.58 -0.39
N ALA A 770 33.70 -12.85 -1.29
CA ALA A 770 34.38 -13.44 -2.44
C ALA A 770 35.44 -14.48 -2.02
N VAL A 771 36.25 -14.19 -0.98
CA VAL A 771 37.21 -15.17 -0.43
C VAL A 771 36.49 -16.39 0.16
N LYS A 772 35.37 -16.21 0.85
CA LYS A 772 34.62 -17.31 1.46
C LYS A 772 33.92 -18.21 0.45
N VAL A 773 33.39 -17.64 -0.62
CA VAL A 773 32.76 -18.38 -1.73
C VAL A 773 33.84 -19.13 -2.54
N GLY A 774 35.04 -18.57 -2.64
CA GLY A 774 36.18 -19.23 -3.28
C GLY A 774 35.97 -19.43 -4.78
N GLU A 775 36.25 -20.64 -5.27
CA GLU A 775 36.18 -20.99 -6.69
C GLU A 775 34.76 -20.95 -7.28
N LEU A 776 33.74 -21.03 -6.41
CA LEU A 776 32.33 -20.95 -6.81
C LEU A 776 31.96 -19.59 -7.42
N ASN A 777 32.75 -18.53 -7.19
CA ASN A 777 32.52 -17.21 -7.76
C ASN A 777 32.42 -17.22 -9.30
N TRP A 778 32.99 -18.23 -9.97
CA TRP A 778 33.07 -18.32 -11.42
C TRP A 778 32.08 -19.31 -12.04
N TRP A 779 31.22 -19.96 -11.24
CA TRP A 779 30.25 -20.91 -11.75
C TRP A 779 29.04 -20.20 -12.40
N PRO A 780 28.55 -20.65 -13.58
CA PRO A 780 28.94 -21.83 -14.37
C PRO A 780 30.04 -21.58 -15.41
N GLY A 781 30.55 -20.35 -15.54
CA GLY A 781 31.49 -19.90 -16.57
C GLY A 781 32.85 -20.61 -16.62
N ARG A 782 33.19 -21.48 -15.67
CA ARG A 782 34.34 -22.41 -15.79
C ARG A 782 34.06 -23.81 -15.23
N LYS A 783 34.11 -24.79 -16.13
CA LYS A 783 34.83 -26.05 -15.93
C LYS A 783 36.18 -25.89 -16.64
N VAL A 784 37.30 -25.82 -15.92
CA VAL A 784 38.64 -25.99 -16.52
C VAL A 784 39.35 -27.10 -15.76
N LYS A 785 39.80 -28.10 -16.52
CA LYS A 785 40.51 -29.30 -16.08
C LYS A 785 41.56 -28.98 -15.02
N ILE A 786 41.49 -29.71 -13.91
CA ILE A 786 42.63 -29.98 -13.04
C ILE A 786 43.62 -30.75 -13.93
N LEU A 787 44.69 -30.12 -14.39
CA LEU A 787 45.84 -30.89 -14.86
C LEU A 787 46.49 -31.50 -13.62
N PRO A 788 46.78 -32.81 -13.60
CA PRO A 788 47.51 -33.41 -12.51
C PRO A 788 48.85 -32.68 -12.37
N ARG A 789 49.24 -32.38 -11.14
CA ARG A 789 50.65 -32.10 -10.85
C ARG A 789 51.40 -33.39 -11.18
N ASP A 790 52.21 -33.37 -12.23
CA ASP A 790 53.30 -34.33 -12.34
C ASP A 790 54.24 -34.10 -11.16
N GLU A 791 54.62 -35.21 -10.53
CA GLU A 791 55.43 -35.32 -9.30
C GLU A 791 56.80 -34.63 -9.39
#